data_AF-A0A1T5A6T9-F1
#
_entry.id   AF-A0A1T5A6T9-F1
#
_cell.length_a   1.000
_cell.length_b   1.000
_cell.length_c   1.000
_cell.angle_alpha   90.00
_cell.angle_beta   90.00
_cell.angle_gamma   90.00
#
_symmetry.space_group_name_H-M   'P 1'
#
loop_
_entity.id
_entity.type
_entity.pdbx_description
1 polymer ?
#
loop_
_entity_poly.entity_id
_entity_poly.type
_entity_poly.pdbx_seq_one_letter_code
_entity_poly.pdbx_strand_id
1 'polypeptide(L)'
;MKILSIAFKNINSLKGENFIDFEAAPFSGNTLFAITGPTGSGKSSILDVISLALFNQVPRLGKISKKEIREKGAILTRNQKEAFAKVTYETGAGRFTSSWSIEVNRNGNLNDYNMEIANLQDNSLLDLKKSEVPGKNEELIGLNYDQFIKSVLLAQGDFAKFLSAKKEERGELLEKITGTGIYRQLGIKAFERFKNETKEIESQQNEIKLFESYLLSKEDLETFNKDLKEKTTQTESLQNDLKLIEKQLELKQNIKKQEKEISGLQEEESKLNQQLKAFEAEYGERLNQHEKLQPIAEELQSWNRFQQELQSLKENLGKTSEKIEANKDNTSGFIHQVKSFVQEDVSAENLKEKLNLFTEKIVKLQDEKTSLGRDYKSKLQLFKTEIRELRLNFPENDLKTGKKLLEELQTEQLQQKEQLQTDLKEVDLEKLSSEKSRLKNDLEKALEARQFSEKKLQLEANSSKLTKDIQAYQPELEALPKVIEKEKDLLVSLKKDLEILQLKKDNQLKTAKLEELRKSLKTGEACPLCGSIEHPYSEHLPELEDELEVKISARSKEIENQSTKLTQAQSKFVHIEESLQKAKKELIEIENRVSENKQIFSEKYPDFHFEEKIDWESYTKTINTKIESLEAFQTKQQKLSAIATGLPILGELDNILQQGKLLQKQLQSSYSGNNIVEDSREFMDKWNALIQEKNYLKENQKQQKEQLSQQVEKYELLLAKLQPEIIKQGFESIERAFKALLPGNKFLKLKDQKDSILREKSNVTTGISTLQKQLIEFKANESERTTVDLATEQSRKQQEFELFQSICEELRRKLENNKDYLSKLKQLENQIAEKEKQSKRWRLLNTLIGDRQGKKFNDFAQDLTLSQLIYLANVRLKDLSERYKIDKANEEEDDGLVAIDEDMGGQRRSVKTLSGGETFLLSLSLALALSDLASRNVEINSLFIDEGFGTLDPETLDQTLDTLEKLQAESGKTIGIISHVASLKERIATQIQLTRNGQGYSSLTVKL
;
A
#
# COMPACT_ATOMS: atom_id res chain seq x y z
N MET A 1 23.75 7.81 29.14
CA MET A 1 23.73 6.90 30.29
C MET A 1 25.05 6.99 31.05
N LYS A 2 24.97 7.38 32.33
CA LYS A 2 26.08 7.41 33.29
C LYS A 2 25.64 6.66 34.56
N ILE A 3 26.44 5.72 35.05
CA ILE A 3 26.18 5.04 36.33
C ILE A 3 26.68 5.92 37.47
N LEU A 4 25.81 6.23 38.44
CA LEU A 4 26.11 7.12 39.57
C LEU A 4 26.48 6.33 40.83
N SER A 5 25.75 5.28 41.16
CA SER A 5 26.04 4.43 42.31
C SER A 5 25.49 3.02 42.18
N ILE A 6 26.08 2.09 42.92
CA ILE A 6 25.66 0.69 43.00
C ILE A 6 25.56 0.28 44.47
N ALA A 7 24.42 -0.28 44.86
CA ALA A 7 24.21 -0.88 46.18
C ALA A 7 23.75 -2.33 46.04
N PHE A 8 24.34 -3.25 46.79
CA PHE A 8 23.92 -4.64 46.73
C PHE A 8 24.21 -5.40 48.02
N LYS A 9 23.46 -6.49 48.24
CA LYS A 9 23.58 -7.33 49.43
C LYS A 9 23.54 -8.80 49.07
N ASN A 10 24.48 -9.57 49.62
CA ASN A 10 24.50 -11.04 49.55
C ASN A 10 24.42 -11.60 48.12
N ILE A 11 25.20 -11.02 47.19
CA ILE A 11 25.25 -11.47 45.79
C ILE A 11 26.52 -12.28 45.54
N ASN A 12 26.37 -13.52 45.03
CA ASN A 12 27.44 -14.46 44.72
C ASN A 12 28.40 -14.67 45.91
N SER A 13 29.68 -14.30 45.76
CA SER A 13 30.69 -14.42 46.82
C SER A 13 30.72 -13.21 47.77
N LEU A 14 30.01 -12.11 47.45
CA LEU A 14 30.02 -10.86 48.21
C LEU A 14 28.91 -10.88 49.26
N LYS A 15 29.31 -11.15 50.51
CA LYS A 15 28.41 -11.25 51.67
C LYS A 15 28.25 -9.89 52.35
N GLY A 16 27.04 -9.60 52.85
CA GLY A 16 26.73 -8.36 53.52
C GLY A 16 26.35 -7.24 52.55
N GLU A 17 26.07 -6.06 53.08
CA GLU A 17 25.73 -4.86 52.32
C GLU A 17 27.01 -4.19 51.80
N ASN A 18 27.01 -3.90 50.50
CA ASN A 18 28.11 -3.24 49.81
C ASN A 18 27.54 -2.04 49.04
N PHE A 19 28.25 -0.93 49.07
CA PHE A 19 27.86 0.31 48.40
C PHE A 19 29.08 0.94 47.74
N ILE A 20 28.90 1.36 46.49
CA ILE A 20 29.92 2.04 45.69
C ILE A 20 29.27 3.30 45.12
N ASP A 21 29.83 4.44 45.48
CA ASP A 21 29.38 5.75 44.99
C ASP A 21 30.42 6.29 44.01
N PHE A 22 30.06 6.40 42.73
CA PHE A 22 30.95 6.91 41.69
C PHE A 22 30.93 8.45 41.60
N GLU A 23 30.03 9.13 42.32
CA GLU A 23 30.01 10.60 42.40
C GLU A 23 30.86 11.14 43.57
N ALA A 24 31.22 10.29 44.53
CA ALA A 24 32.04 10.65 45.69
C ALA A 24 33.55 10.46 45.43
N ALA A 25 34.39 11.17 46.20
CA ALA A 25 35.83 10.90 46.21
C ALA A 25 36.09 9.47 46.73
N PRO A 26 36.95 8.67 46.07
CA PRO A 26 37.95 9.05 45.07
C PRO A 26 37.55 9.07 43.59
N PHE A 27 36.34 8.66 43.23
CA PHE A 27 35.90 8.53 41.83
C PHE A 27 35.56 9.88 41.18
N SER A 28 35.25 10.91 41.98
CA SER A 28 34.94 12.26 41.49
C SER A 28 36.09 12.98 40.79
N GLY A 29 37.34 12.65 41.15
CA GLY A 29 38.55 13.24 40.55
C GLY A 29 39.22 12.35 39.49
N ASN A 30 38.96 11.03 39.54
CA ASN A 30 39.54 10.03 38.65
C ASN A 30 38.42 9.17 38.04
N THR A 31 38.11 9.38 36.75
CA THR A 31 37.06 8.62 36.06
C THR A 31 37.55 7.28 35.50
N LEU A 32 38.85 6.98 35.60
CA LEU A 32 39.45 5.65 35.39
C LEU A 32 39.71 4.97 36.73
N PHE A 33 39.18 3.76 36.93
CA PHE A 33 39.41 2.97 38.15
C PHE A 33 39.57 1.48 37.85
N ALA A 34 40.23 0.77 38.76
CA ALA A 34 40.49 -0.66 38.63
C ALA A 34 39.76 -1.49 39.71
N ILE A 35 39.10 -2.57 39.30
CA ILE A 35 38.53 -3.59 40.18
C ILE A 35 39.54 -4.74 40.28
N THR A 36 40.20 -4.89 41.43
CA THR A 36 41.35 -5.78 41.60
C THR A 36 41.09 -6.85 42.66
N GLY A 37 41.69 -8.03 42.47
CA GLY A 37 41.52 -9.17 43.39
C GLY A 37 41.98 -10.49 42.77
N PRO A 38 42.23 -11.55 43.56
CA PRO A 38 42.64 -12.85 43.04
C PRO A 38 41.53 -13.48 42.18
N THR A 39 41.88 -14.48 41.36
CA THR A 39 40.88 -15.21 40.55
C THR A 39 39.83 -15.87 41.45
N GLY A 40 38.55 -15.71 41.12
CA GLY A 40 37.45 -16.21 41.93
C GLY A 40 37.09 -15.37 43.17
N SER A 41 37.63 -14.14 43.32
CA SER A 41 37.22 -13.21 44.38
C SER A 41 35.88 -12.49 44.13
N GLY A 42 35.19 -12.78 43.03
CA GLY A 42 33.90 -12.16 42.70
C GLY A 42 33.99 -10.81 41.96
N LYS A 43 35.10 -10.51 41.27
CA LYS A 43 35.26 -9.25 40.52
C LYS A 43 34.13 -9.00 39.51
N SER A 44 33.84 -9.98 38.66
CA SER A 44 32.73 -9.93 37.70
C SER A 44 31.35 -9.96 38.37
N SER A 45 31.24 -10.25 39.67
CA SER A 45 29.96 -10.16 40.38
C SER A 45 29.48 -8.72 40.54
N ILE A 46 30.37 -7.72 40.47
CA ILE A 46 29.97 -6.30 40.41
C ILE A 46 29.25 -6.00 39.09
N LEU A 47 29.69 -6.60 37.98
CA LEU A 47 29.03 -6.47 36.69
C LEU A 47 27.68 -7.19 36.66
N ASP A 48 27.62 -8.38 37.25
CA ASP A 48 26.36 -9.11 37.42
C ASP A 48 25.33 -8.26 38.20
N VAL A 49 25.75 -7.51 39.23
CA VAL A 49 24.86 -6.62 40.00
C VAL A 49 24.25 -5.56 39.09
N ILE A 50 25.04 -4.95 38.20
CA ILE A 50 24.56 -3.91 37.29
C ILE A 50 23.52 -4.47 36.33
N SER A 51 23.85 -5.57 35.64
CA SER A 51 22.95 -6.18 34.66
C SER A 51 21.70 -6.77 35.31
N LEU A 52 21.83 -7.31 36.52
CA LEU A 52 20.72 -7.88 37.28
C LEU A 52 19.73 -6.80 37.73
N ALA A 53 20.23 -5.68 38.25
CA ALA A 53 19.41 -4.55 38.69
C ALA A 53 18.68 -3.85 37.53
N LEU A 54 19.24 -3.87 36.32
CA LEU A 54 18.66 -3.19 35.16
C LEU A 54 17.76 -4.11 34.31
N PHE A 55 18.14 -5.37 34.11
CA PHE A 55 17.48 -6.24 33.12
C PHE A 55 17.00 -7.60 33.66
N ASN A 56 17.19 -7.90 34.95
CA ASN A 56 16.97 -9.23 35.52
C ASN A 56 17.75 -10.33 34.75
N GLN A 57 18.94 -9.98 34.26
CA GLN A 57 19.79 -10.84 33.44
C GLN A 57 21.24 -10.72 33.90
N VAL A 58 21.95 -11.83 33.85
CA VAL A 58 23.38 -11.89 34.17
C VAL A 58 24.12 -12.47 32.97
N PRO A 59 25.19 -11.82 32.45
CA PRO A 59 25.90 -12.25 31.24
C PRO A 59 26.30 -13.73 31.24
N ARG A 60 26.70 -14.24 32.41
CA ARG A 60 27.19 -15.63 32.57
C ARG A 60 26.09 -16.67 32.77
N LEU A 61 24.88 -16.25 33.15
CA LEU A 61 23.80 -17.15 33.58
C LEU A 61 22.50 -17.01 32.77
N GLY A 62 22.33 -15.89 32.05
CA GLY A 62 21.12 -15.56 31.30
C GLY A 62 20.03 -14.89 32.14
N LYS A 63 18.76 -15.12 31.78
CA LYS A 63 17.57 -14.58 32.46
C LYS A 63 17.28 -15.29 33.76
N ILE A 64 17.32 -14.53 34.85
CA ILE A 64 17.26 -15.09 36.19
C ILE A 64 15.82 -15.39 36.59
N SER A 65 15.61 -16.62 37.06
CA SER A 65 14.34 -17.08 37.61
C SER A 65 14.54 -17.85 38.91
N LYS A 66 13.46 -18.00 39.69
CA LYS A 66 13.45 -18.81 40.93
C LYS A 66 13.95 -20.25 40.73
N LYS A 67 13.71 -20.84 39.55
CA LYS A 67 14.19 -22.18 39.19
C LYS A 67 15.72 -22.19 39.03
N GLU A 68 16.25 -21.23 38.27
CA GLU A 68 17.68 -21.14 38.03
C GLU A 68 18.48 -20.82 39.29
N ILE A 69 17.97 -19.95 40.17
CA ILE A 69 18.63 -19.65 41.45
C ILE A 69 18.71 -20.90 42.34
N ARG A 70 17.69 -21.76 42.32
CA ARG A 70 17.66 -23.02 43.08
C ARG A 70 18.56 -24.11 42.47
N GLU A 71 18.53 -24.26 41.15
CA GLU A 71 19.26 -25.32 40.43
C GLU A 71 20.76 -25.01 40.28
N LYS A 72 21.11 -23.76 39.95
CA LYS A 72 22.49 -23.34 39.71
C LYS A 72 23.18 -22.83 40.97
N GLY A 73 22.44 -22.58 42.06
CA GLY A 73 22.98 -22.09 43.34
C GLY A 73 23.75 -20.77 43.21
N ALA A 74 23.42 -19.98 42.20
CA ALA A 74 24.12 -18.78 41.79
C ALA A 74 23.27 -17.54 42.10
N ILE A 75 23.91 -16.37 42.24
CA ILE A 75 23.35 -15.07 42.65
C ILE A 75 23.10 -14.94 44.14
N LEU A 76 22.35 -15.81 44.83
CA LEU A 76 22.18 -15.68 46.29
C LEU A 76 23.38 -16.27 47.03
N THR A 77 24.06 -15.47 47.86
CA THR A 77 25.18 -15.97 48.69
C THR A 77 24.73 -17.11 49.60
N ARG A 78 25.56 -18.16 49.70
CA ARG A 78 25.26 -19.35 50.51
C ARG A 78 24.86 -18.98 51.95
N ASN A 79 23.84 -19.66 52.46
CA ASN A 79 23.28 -19.48 53.81
C ASN A 79 22.71 -18.09 54.11
N GLN A 80 22.37 -17.28 53.09
CA GLN A 80 21.67 -16.01 53.25
C GLN A 80 20.18 -16.16 52.89
N LYS A 81 19.34 -15.31 53.50
CA LYS A 81 17.87 -15.34 53.31
C LYS A 81 17.37 -14.25 52.38
N GLU A 82 18.19 -13.27 52.02
CA GLU A 82 17.82 -12.15 51.18
C GLU A 82 19.02 -11.68 50.36
N ALA A 83 18.75 -11.16 49.16
CA ALA A 83 19.71 -10.45 48.33
C ALA A 83 19.03 -9.33 47.55
N PHE A 84 19.75 -8.24 47.30
CA PHE A 84 19.30 -7.17 46.43
C PHE A 84 20.45 -6.59 45.62
N ALA A 85 20.09 -5.98 44.48
CA ALA A 85 20.95 -5.21 43.59
C ALA A 85 20.23 -3.92 43.23
N LYS A 86 20.88 -2.78 43.36
CA LYS A 86 20.32 -1.46 43.10
C LYS A 86 21.34 -0.63 42.35
N VAL A 87 20.91 -0.02 41.24
CA VAL A 87 21.77 0.81 40.39
C VAL A 87 21.08 2.15 40.18
N THR A 88 21.81 3.21 40.50
CA THR A 88 21.41 4.59 40.23
C THR A 88 22.13 5.07 38.97
N TYR A 89 21.39 5.61 38.01
CA TYR A 89 21.94 6.03 36.72
C TYR A 89 21.26 7.30 36.18
N GLU A 90 21.95 7.99 35.29
CA GLU A 90 21.51 9.23 34.63
C GLU A 90 21.47 9.05 33.11
N THR A 91 20.36 9.44 32.48
CA THR A 91 20.18 9.43 31.02
C THR A 91 19.61 10.79 30.56
N GLY A 92 19.46 10.99 29.24
CA GLY A 92 18.82 12.19 28.71
C GLY A 92 17.37 12.39 29.20
N ALA A 93 16.74 11.34 29.74
CA ALA A 93 15.40 11.39 30.31
C ALA A 93 15.37 11.78 31.81
N GLY A 94 16.50 11.77 32.52
CA GLY A 94 16.57 12.10 33.97
C GLY A 94 17.44 11.13 34.78
N ARG A 95 17.31 11.20 36.12
CA ARG A 95 18.02 10.34 37.09
C ARG A 95 17.08 9.28 37.65
N PHE A 96 17.44 8.02 37.51
CA PHE A 96 16.61 6.89 37.88
C PHE A 96 17.37 5.91 38.76
N THR A 97 16.64 5.15 39.57
CA THR A 97 17.20 4.05 40.36
C THR A 97 16.41 2.78 40.12
N SER A 98 17.06 1.77 39.54
CA SER A 98 16.47 0.45 39.32
C SER A 98 16.92 -0.52 40.41
N SER A 99 15.98 -1.23 41.00
CA SER A 99 16.22 -2.16 42.12
C SER A 99 15.69 -3.54 41.77
N TRP A 100 16.47 -4.57 42.08
CA TRP A 100 16.12 -5.99 42.01
C TRP A 100 16.32 -6.62 43.39
N SER A 101 15.38 -7.43 43.86
CA SER A 101 15.50 -8.11 45.15
C SER A 101 14.86 -9.49 45.17
N ILE A 102 15.39 -10.36 46.02
CA ILE A 102 14.82 -11.67 46.31
C ILE A 102 14.99 -12.02 47.79
N GLU A 103 14.00 -12.71 48.34
CA GLU A 103 13.98 -13.09 49.76
C GLU A 103 13.43 -14.51 49.95
N VAL A 104 13.79 -15.13 51.07
CA VAL A 104 13.28 -16.42 51.52
C VAL A 104 12.23 -16.16 52.58
N ASN A 105 11.02 -16.68 52.37
CA ASN A 105 9.92 -16.50 53.31
C ASN A 105 10.16 -17.24 54.65
N ARG A 106 9.29 -16.97 55.63
CA ARG A 106 9.34 -17.58 56.98
C ARG A 106 9.32 -19.12 56.97
N ASN A 107 8.83 -19.73 55.89
CA ASN A 107 8.73 -21.19 55.70
C ASN A 107 9.95 -21.79 54.98
N GLY A 108 11.02 -21.02 54.76
CA GLY A 108 12.25 -21.49 54.10
C GLY A 108 12.18 -21.59 52.58
N ASN A 109 11.11 -21.08 51.95
CA ASN A 109 10.95 -21.08 50.49
C ASN A 109 11.37 -19.74 49.88
N LEU A 110 12.24 -19.79 48.86
CA LEU A 110 12.58 -18.62 48.05
C LEU A 110 11.33 -18.01 47.38
N ASN A 111 11.07 -16.73 47.59
CA ASN A 111 10.03 -15.97 46.91
C ASN A 111 10.45 -15.71 45.46
N ASP A 112 9.51 -15.26 44.63
CA ASP A 112 9.86 -14.79 43.30
C ASP A 112 10.55 -13.42 43.42
N TYR A 113 11.36 -13.05 42.43
CA TYR A 113 12.06 -11.78 42.46
C TYR A 113 11.07 -10.61 42.42
N ASN A 114 11.49 -9.47 42.97
CA ASN A 114 10.85 -8.17 42.79
C ASN A 114 11.78 -7.25 42.01
N MET A 115 11.19 -6.32 41.26
CA MET A 115 11.95 -5.33 40.49
C MET A 115 11.15 -4.04 40.38
N GLU A 116 11.81 -2.90 40.54
CA GLU A 116 11.16 -1.59 40.59
C GLU A 116 12.09 -0.46 40.13
N ILE A 117 11.52 0.62 39.59
CA ILE A 117 12.25 1.82 39.16
C ILE A 117 11.70 3.03 39.94
N ALA A 118 12.59 3.82 40.54
CA ALA A 118 12.26 5.09 41.15
C ALA A 118 12.86 6.25 40.34
N ASN A 119 12.10 7.32 40.15
CA ASN A 119 12.59 8.57 39.60
C ASN A 119 13.13 9.44 40.75
N LEU A 120 14.38 9.88 40.65
CA LEU A 120 15.03 10.65 41.71
C LEU A 120 14.68 12.15 41.67
N GLN A 121 14.05 12.65 40.60
CA GLN A 121 13.67 14.06 40.49
C GLN A 121 12.42 14.40 41.32
N ASP A 122 11.45 13.50 41.37
CA ASP A 122 10.19 13.65 42.13
C ASP A 122 10.05 12.63 43.27
N ASN A 123 11.07 11.75 43.43
CA ASN A 123 11.11 10.68 44.42
C ASN A 123 9.92 9.70 44.33
N SER A 124 9.35 9.55 43.12
CA SER A 124 8.21 8.68 42.85
C SER A 124 8.64 7.29 42.33
N LEU A 125 7.88 6.26 42.71
CA LEU A 125 8.02 4.92 42.14
C LEU A 125 7.21 4.84 40.85
N LEU A 126 7.79 4.31 39.76
CA LEU A 126 7.02 4.06 38.54
C LEU A 126 6.08 2.87 38.79
N ASP A 127 4.78 3.06 38.54
CA ASP A 127 3.76 2.01 38.64
C ASP A 127 3.89 1.01 37.47
N LEU A 128 4.78 0.03 37.64
CA LEU A 128 5.11 -0.99 36.64
C LEU A 128 5.05 -2.38 37.25
N LYS A 129 4.65 -3.38 36.45
CA LYS A 129 4.85 -4.78 36.86
C LYS A 129 6.34 -5.10 36.80
N LYS A 130 6.82 -5.95 37.71
CA LYS A 130 8.22 -6.41 37.73
C LYS A 130 8.76 -6.98 36.40
N SER A 131 7.88 -7.50 35.52
CA SER A 131 8.25 -8.00 34.18
C SER A 131 8.42 -6.90 33.13
N GLU A 132 7.82 -5.73 33.36
CA GLU A 132 7.87 -4.56 32.47
C GLU A 132 9.07 -3.66 32.79
N VAL A 133 9.62 -3.76 34.01
CA VAL A 133 10.78 -2.99 34.48
C VAL A 133 12.00 -3.13 33.55
N PRO A 134 12.44 -4.33 33.10
CA PRO A 134 13.52 -4.45 32.13
C PRO A 134 13.26 -3.65 30.86
N GLY A 135 12.08 -3.79 30.25
CA GLY A 135 11.72 -3.05 29.03
C GLY A 135 11.66 -1.53 29.24
N LYS A 136 11.21 -1.08 30.42
CA LYS A 136 11.25 0.35 30.75
C LYS A 136 12.68 0.87 30.92
N ASN A 137 13.57 0.09 31.53
CA ASN A 137 14.99 0.43 31.57
C ASN A 137 15.58 0.49 30.15
N GLU A 138 15.20 -0.42 29.23
CA GLU A 138 15.63 -0.35 27.82
C GLU A 138 15.18 0.96 27.13
N GLU A 139 13.96 1.41 27.39
CA GLU A 139 13.43 2.69 26.89
C GLU A 139 14.15 3.90 27.50
N LEU A 140 14.33 3.93 28.82
CA LEU A 140 14.96 5.05 29.53
C LEU A 140 16.46 5.17 29.24
N ILE A 141 17.14 4.04 29.04
CA ILE A 141 18.56 3.97 28.68
C ILE A 141 18.74 4.19 27.18
N GLY A 142 17.77 3.80 26.36
CA GLY A 142 17.86 3.80 24.89
C GLY A 142 18.64 2.60 24.33
N LEU A 143 18.98 1.61 25.17
CA LEU A 143 19.71 0.40 24.79
C LEU A 143 19.00 -0.83 25.36
N ASN A 144 18.80 -1.84 24.53
CA ASN A 144 18.35 -3.16 24.98
C ASN A 144 19.45 -3.92 25.73
N TYR A 145 19.12 -5.01 26.42
CA TYR A 145 20.11 -5.80 27.18
C TYR A 145 21.37 -6.17 26.37
N ASP A 146 21.21 -6.70 25.16
CA ASP A 146 22.34 -7.14 24.33
C ASP A 146 23.23 -5.96 23.89
N GLN A 147 22.61 -4.82 23.57
CA GLN A 147 23.31 -3.57 23.26
C GLN A 147 24.01 -3.02 24.49
N PHE A 148 23.36 -3.03 25.66
CA PHE A 148 23.92 -2.55 26.91
C PHE A 148 25.16 -3.33 27.31
N ILE A 149 25.11 -4.67 27.27
CA ILE A 149 26.30 -5.49 27.51
C ILE A 149 27.39 -5.12 26.50
N LYS A 150 27.10 -5.07 25.21
CA LYS A 150 28.15 -4.80 24.20
C LYS A 150 28.71 -3.37 24.22
N SER A 151 27.96 -2.37 24.67
CA SER A 151 28.38 -0.96 24.59
C SER A 151 28.78 -0.33 25.93
N VAL A 152 28.31 -0.89 27.05
CA VAL A 152 28.55 -0.40 28.41
C VAL A 152 29.37 -1.39 29.24
N LEU A 153 29.27 -2.70 28.98
CA LEU A 153 29.81 -3.75 29.83
C LEU A 153 30.50 -4.85 29.00
N LEU A 154 31.76 -4.64 28.63
CA LEU A 154 32.55 -5.61 27.87
C LEU A 154 32.80 -6.88 28.70
N ALA A 155 31.85 -7.80 28.61
CA ALA A 155 31.85 -9.11 29.23
C ALA A 155 32.71 -10.11 28.43
N GLN A 156 33.07 -11.20 29.09
CA GLN A 156 34.12 -12.08 28.62
C GLN A 156 33.82 -12.77 27.26
N GLY A 157 34.65 -12.53 26.23
CA GLY A 157 34.71 -13.25 24.95
C GLY A 157 33.69 -12.83 23.88
N ASP A 158 32.84 -11.84 24.12
CA ASP A 158 31.71 -11.54 23.22
C ASP A 158 32.07 -10.64 22.02
N PHE A 159 33.10 -9.79 22.12
CA PHE A 159 33.58 -9.00 20.98
C PHE A 159 34.51 -9.77 20.04
N ALA A 160 35.30 -10.69 20.58
CA ALA A 160 36.08 -11.62 19.75
C ALA A 160 35.14 -12.44 18.84
N LYS A 161 33.97 -12.82 19.35
CA LYS A 161 32.91 -13.44 18.53
C LYS A 161 32.44 -12.51 17.42
N PHE A 162 32.22 -11.22 17.69
CA PHE A 162 31.81 -10.24 16.66
C PHE A 162 32.82 -10.13 15.52
N LEU A 163 34.13 -10.10 15.82
CA LEU A 163 35.19 -10.07 14.81
C LEU A 163 35.20 -11.33 13.93
N SER A 164 34.90 -12.49 14.52
CA SER A 164 34.90 -13.79 13.86
C SER A 164 33.56 -14.22 13.24
N ALA A 165 32.47 -13.50 13.54
CA ALA A 165 31.11 -13.79 13.08
C ALA A 165 31.00 -13.65 11.55
N LYS A 166 30.10 -14.40 10.92
CA LYS A 166 29.85 -14.28 9.47
C LYS A 166 29.10 -12.99 9.12
N LYS A 167 29.08 -12.61 7.84
CA LYS A 167 28.42 -11.39 7.34
C LYS A 167 26.96 -11.30 7.79
N GLU A 168 26.19 -12.39 7.69
CA GLU A 168 24.78 -12.40 8.11
C GLU A 168 24.59 -12.17 9.62
N GLU A 169 25.34 -12.90 10.47
CA GLU A 169 25.28 -12.76 11.93
C GLU A 169 25.74 -11.37 12.38
N ARG A 170 26.81 -10.85 11.77
CA ARG A 170 27.32 -9.49 12.03
C ARG A 170 26.33 -8.43 11.57
N GLY A 171 25.71 -8.64 10.42
CA GLY A 171 24.66 -7.78 9.86
C GLY A 171 23.48 -7.65 10.81
N GLU A 172 22.96 -8.75 11.34
CA GLU A 172 21.88 -8.73 12.35
C GLU A 172 22.28 -7.98 13.63
N LEU A 173 23.52 -8.13 14.07
CA LEU A 173 24.05 -7.39 15.23
C LEU A 173 24.12 -5.89 14.94
N LEU A 174 24.67 -5.49 13.79
CA LEU A 174 24.75 -4.10 13.36
C LEU A 174 23.36 -3.48 13.15
N GLU A 175 22.41 -4.26 12.60
CA GLU A 175 21.01 -3.84 12.41
C GLU A 175 20.38 -3.42 13.72
N LYS A 176 20.56 -4.26 14.75
CA LYS A 176 20.05 -3.98 16.09
C LYS A 176 20.76 -2.79 16.69
N ILE A 177 22.10 -2.69 16.62
CA ILE A 177 22.86 -1.63 17.30
C ILE A 177 22.65 -0.25 16.66
N THR A 178 22.51 -0.19 15.33
CA THR A 178 22.47 1.08 14.59
C THR A 178 21.07 1.49 14.16
N GLY A 179 20.06 0.66 14.41
CA GLY A 179 18.66 0.94 14.09
C GLY A 179 18.33 0.84 12.60
N THR A 180 19.18 0.18 11.79
CA THR A 180 18.99 0.06 10.33
C THR A 180 17.85 -0.88 9.92
N GLY A 181 17.13 -1.50 10.87
CA GLY A 181 15.96 -2.34 10.59
C GLY A 181 14.83 -1.61 9.84
N ILE A 182 14.80 -0.28 9.86
CA ILE A 182 13.88 0.51 9.03
C ILE A 182 14.09 0.27 7.52
N TYR A 183 15.32 0.06 7.07
CA TYR A 183 15.65 -0.17 5.66
C TYR A 183 15.10 -1.52 5.17
N ARG A 184 15.13 -2.55 6.04
CA ARG A 184 14.45 -3.82 5.79
C ARG A 184 12.96 -3.63 5.58
N GLN A 185 12.30 -2.86 6.44
CA GLN A 185 10.87 -2.59 6.31
C GLN A 185 10.52 -1.83 5.03
N LEU A 186 11.36 -0.85 4.64
CA LEU A 186 11.19 -0.11 3.39
C LEU A 186 11.34 -1.02 2.16
N GLY A 187 12.30 -1.95 2.17
CA GLY A 187 12.48 -2.94 1.10
C GLY A 187 11.26 -3.87 0.97
N ILE A 188 10.72 -4.37 2.08
CA ILE A 188 9.50 -5.19 2.10
C ILE A 188 8.31 -4.39 1.53
N LYS A 189 8.10 -3.16 2.00
CA LYS A 189 6.99 -2.31 1.53
C LYS A 189 7.09 -1.98 0.03
N ALA A 190 8.30 -1.74 -0.48
CA ALA A 190 8.51 -1.50 -1.91
C ALA A 190 8.14 -2.74 -2.74
N PHE A 191 8.53 -3.93 -2.28
CA PHE A 191 8.18 -5.21 -2.90
C PHE A 191 6.67 -5.49 -2.87
N GLU A 192 6.03 -5.32 -1.72
CA GLU A 192 4.58 -5.51 -1.57
C GLU A 192 3.80 -4.54 -2.45
N ARG A 193 4.20 -3.27 -2.50
CA ARG A 193 3.55 -2.27 -3.34
C ARG A 193 3.68 -2.64 -4.82
N PHE A 194 4.87 -2.99 -5.28
CA PHE A 194 5.06 -3.43 -6.66
C PHE A 194 4.21 -4.66 -6.99
N LYS A 195 4.23 -5.69 -6.15
CA LYS A 195 3.42 -6.90 -6.34
C LYS A 195 1.92 -6.60 -6.42
N ASN A 196 1.40 -5.72 -5.58
CA ASN A 196 -0.02 -5.35 -5.61
C ASN A 196 -0.39 -4.61 -6.89
N GLU A 197 0.47 -3.70 -7.36
CA GLU A 197 0.25 -2.92 -8.58
C GLU A 197 0.38 -3.79 -9.85
N THR A 198 1.16 -4.88 -9.82
CA THR A 198 1.31 -5.81 -10.95
C THR A 198 0.35 -7.00 -10.93
N LYS A 199 -0.31 -7.28 -9.80
CA LYS A 199 -1.25 -8.42 -9.66
C LYS A 199 -2.38 -8.37 -10.69
N GLU A 200 -2.95 -7.19 -10.91
CA GLU A 200 -4.01 -7.01 -11.90
C GLU A 200 -3.46 -7.17 -13.33
N ILE A 201 -2.25 -6.69 -13.60
CA ILE A 201 -1.58 -6.88 -14.90
C ILE A 201 -1.37 -8.37 -15.18
N GLU A 202 -0.87 -9.15 -14.20
CA GLU A 202 -0.70 -10.60 -14.34
C GLU A 202 -2.03 -11.32 -14.59
N SER A 203 -3.10 -10.91 -13.89
CA SER A 203 -4.44 -11.46 -14.12
C SER A 203 -4.93 -11.18 -15.55
N GLN A 204 -4.77 -9.94 -16.02
CA GLN A 204 -5.17 -9.54 -17.38
C GLN A 204 -4.32 -10.23 -18.45
N GLN A 205 -3.03 -10.45 -18.21
CA GLN A 205 -2.15 -11.20 -19.13
C GLN A 205 -2.55 -12.68 -19.23
N ASN A 206 -2.97 -13.31 -18.13
CA ASN A 206 -3.48 -14.67 -18.16
C ASN A 206 -4.83 -14.74 -18.91
N GLU A 207 -5.67 -13.71 -18.76
CA GLU A 207 -6.93 -13.58 -19.49
C GLU A 207 -6.69 -13.41 -21.01
N ILE A 208 -5.67 -12.64 -21.41
CA ILE A 208 -5.23 -12.52 -22.81
C ILE A 208 -4.84 -13.90 -23.36
N LYS A 209 -3.98 -14.65 -22.68
CA LYS A 209 -3.56 -16.00 -23.13
C LYS A 209 -4.75 -16.95 -23.29
N LEU A 210 -5.74 -16.83 -22.42
CA LEU A 210 -6.97 -17.61 -22.51
C LEU A 210 -7.77 -17.22 -23.75
N PHE A 211 -7.98 -15.93 -24.01
CA PHE A 211 -8.68 -15.46 -25.21
C PHE A 211 -7.94 -15.78 -26.51
N GLU A 212 -6.61 -15.69 -26.53
CA GLU A 212 -5.76 -16.11 -27.66
C GLU A 212 -5.95 -17.60 -27.98
N SER A 213 -6.14 -18.46 -26.95
CA SER A 213 -6.41 -19.88 -27.16
C SER A 213 -7.79 -20.18 -27.78
N TYR A 214 -8.73 -19.23 -27.67
CA TYR A 214 -10.07 -19.34 -28.25
C TYR A 214 -10.20 -18.67 -29.62
N LEU A 215 -9.13 -18.02 -30.09
CA LEU A 215 -9.14 -17.35 -31.38
C LEU A 215 -9.12 -18.38 -32.52
N LEU A 216 -9.97 -18.14 -33.52
CA LEU A 216 -9.95 -18.93 -34.74
C LEU A 216 -8.68 -18.64 -35.54
N SER A 217 -8.11 -19.67 -36.14
CA SER A 217 -7.00 -19.48 -37.07
C SER A 217 -7.48 -18.69 -38.31
N LYS A 218 -6.54 -18.09 -39.05
CA LYS A 218 -6.89 -17.39 -40.29
C LYS A 218 -7.50 -18.33 -41.34
N GLU A 219 -7.04 -19.57 -41.38
CA GLU A 219 -7.57 -20.62 -42.25
C GLU A 219 -9.00 -21.01 -41.84
N ASP A 220 -9.27 -21.14 -40.54
CA ASP A 220 -10.63 -21.42 -40.02
C ASP A 220 -11.59 -20.25 -40.29
N LEU A 221 -11.12 -19.00 -40.21
CA LEU A 221 -11.94 -17.83 -40.52
C LEU A 221 -12.32 -17.77 -41.99
N GLU A 222 -11.38 -18.04 -42.90
CA GLU A 222 -11.66 -18.04 -44.33
C GLU A 222 -12.61 -19.17 -44.71
N THR A 223 -12.39 -20.37 -44.17
CA THR A 223 -13.27 -21.52 -44.38
C THR A 223 -14.68 -21.28 -43.82
N PHE A 224 -14.82 -20.82 -42.57
CA PHE A 224 -16.15 -20.55 -41.99
C PHE A 224 -16.90 -19.42 -42.69
N ASN A 225 -16.23 -18.37 -43.16
CA ASN A 225 -16.88 -17.32 -43.96
C ASN A 225 -17.33 -17.84 -45.33
N LYS A 226 -16.54 -18.70 -45.97
CA LYS A 226 -16.89 -19.33 -47.24
C LYS A 226 -18.09 -20.26 -47.06
N ASP A 227 -18.05 -21.13 -46.05
CA ASP A 227 -19.13 -22.07 -45.74
C ASP A 227 -20.42 -21.35 -45.35
N LEU A 228 -20.32 -20.27 -44.56
CA LEU A 228 -21.48 -19.46 -44.20
C LEU A 228 -22.13 -18.85 -45.45
N LYS A 229 -21.33 -18.33 -46.39
CA LYS A 229 -21.84 -17.74 -47.64
C LYS A 229 -22.52 -18.80 -48.51
N GLU A 230 -21.90 -19.96 -48.66
CA GLU A 230 -22.46 -21.07 -49.44
C GLU A 230 -23.78 -21.57 -48.84
N LYS A 231 -23.79 -21.84 -47.52
CA LYS A 231 -24.97 -22.33 -46.82
C LYS A 231 -26.11 -21.32 -46.78
N THR A 232 -25.81 -20.03 -46.59
CA THR A 232 -26.85 -18.97 -46.64
C THR A 232 -27.52 -18.93 -48.02
N THR A 233 -26.76 -19.07 -49.10
CA THR A 233 -27.30 -19.11 -50.47
C THR A 233 -28.19 -20.35 -50.68
N GLN A 234 -27.80 -21.50 -50.13
CA GLN A 234 -28.60 -22.74 -50.17
C GLN A 234 -29.91 -22.60 -49.36
N THR A 235 -29.87 -21.97 -48.19
CA THR A 235 -31.04 -21.70 -47.35
C THR A 235 -32.04 -20.76 -48.05
N GLU A 236 -31.57 -19.69 -48.70
CA GLU A 236 -32.42 -18.77 -49.47
C GLU A 236 -33.11 -19.46 -50.66
N SER A 237 -32.37 -20.33 -51.37
CA SER A 237 -32.93 -21.12 -52.47
C SER A 237 -34.00 -22.10 -51.97
N LEU A 238 -33.75 -22.83 -50.88
CA LEU A 238 -34.70 -23.77 -50.30
C LEU A 238 -35.96 -23.07 -49.78
N GLN A 239 -35.83 -21.87 -49.20
CA GLN A 239 -36.96 -21.07 -48.73
C GLN A 239 -37.89 -20.67 -49.88
N ASN A 240 -37.33 -20.29 -51.04
CA ASN A 240 -38.12 -19.95 -52.22
C ASN A 240 -38.82 -21.18 -52.81
N ASP A 241 -38.14 -22.32 -52.84
CA ASP A 241 -38.71 -23.59 -53.29
C ASP A 241 -39.85 -24.07 -52.38
N LEU A 242 -39.69 -23.97 -51.06
CA LEU A 242 -40.71 -24.34 -50.08
C LEU A 242 -41.98 -23.48 -50.24
N LYS A 243 -41.84 -22.17 -50.43
CA LYS A 243 -42.98 -21.27 -50.73
C LYS A 243 -43.72 -21.67 -52.01
N LEU A 244 -43.00 -22.09 -53.04
CA LEU A 244 -43.60 -22.54 -54.29
C LEU A 244 -44.39 -23.84 -54.10
N ILE A 245 -43.84 -24.79 -53.33
CA ILE A 245 -44.47 -26.08 -53.04
C ILE A 245 -45.71 -25.90 -52.14
N GLU A 246 -45.65 -25.05 -51.13
CA GLU A 246 -46.80 -24.72 -50.26
C GLU A 246 -47.98 -24.19 -51.06
N LYS A 247 -47.74 -23.25 -51.98
CA LYS A 247 -48.76 -22.69 -52.85
C LYS A 247 -49.43 -23.75 -53.74
N GLN A 248 -48.66 -24.75 -54.20
CA GLN A 248 -49.17 -25.85 -55.03
C GLN A 248 -49.97 -26.88 -54.20
N LEU A 249 -49.55 -27.17 -52.97
CA LEU A 249 -50.28 -28.04 -52.04
C LEU A 249 -51.61 -27.42 -51.63
N GLU A 250 -51.64 -26.12 -51.34
CA GLU A 250 -52.86 -25.38 -51.01
C GLU A 250 -53.87 -25.42 -52.18
N LEU A 251 -53.39 -25.21 -53.42
CA LEU A 251 -54.23 -25.31 -54.61
C LEU A 251 -54.86 -26.71 -54.77
N LYS A 252 -54.08 -27.78 -54.59
CA LYS A 252 -54.60 -29.17 -54.69
C LYS A 252 -55.54 -29.55 -53.56
N GLN A 253 -55.32 -29.04 -52.34
CA GLN A 253 -56.26 -29.21 -51.23
C GLN A 253 -57.61 -28.54 -51.53
N ASN A 254 -57.57 -27.33 -52.10
CA ASN A 254 -58.76 -26.59 -52.50
C ASN A 254 -59.54 -27.32 -53.62
N ILE A 255 -58.85 -27.87 -54.63
CA ILE A 255 -59.46 -28.70 -55.69
C ILE A 255 -60.14 -29.93 -55.08
N LYS A 256 -59.42 -30.70 -54.24
CA LYS A 256 -59.96 -31.93 -53.62
C LYS A 256 -61.18 -31.64 -52.72
N LYS A 257 -61.16 -30.50 -52.02
CA LYS A 257 -62.29 -30.05 -51.20
C LYS A 257 -63.51 -29.74 -52.06
N GLN A 258 -63.33 -28.99 -53.15
CA GLN A 258 -64.42 -28.66 -54.09
C GLN A 258 -64.98 -29.90 -54.80
N GLU A 259 -64.15 -30.85 -55.22
CA GLU A 259 -64.63 -32.11 -55.83
C GLU A 259 -65.51 -32.91 -54.88
N LYS A 260 -65.11 -33.00 -53.61
CA LYS A 260 -65.88 -33.70 -52.57
C LYS A 260 -67.20 -33.00 -52.26
N GLU A 261 -67.21 -31.66 -52.25
CA GLU A 261 -68.44 -30.88 -52.07
C GLU A 261 -69.39 -31.05 -53.25
N ILE A 262 -68.87 -31.07 -54.49
CA ILE A 262 -69.68 -31.33 -55.70
C ILE A 262 -70.28 -32.75 -55.68
N SER A 263 -69.49 -33.78 -55.35
CA SER A 263 -70.00 -35.16 -55.30
C SER A 263 -71.08 -35.34 -54.22
N GLY A 264 -70.90 -34.69 -53.06
CA GLY A 264 -71.90 -34.71 -51.98
C GLY A 264 -73.22 -34.07 -52.40
N LEU A 265 -73.15 -32.92 -53.09
CA LEU A 265 -74.33 -32.23 -53.62
C LEU A 265 -75.03 -33.05 -54.74
N GLN A 266 -74.29 -33.79 -55.58
CA GLN A 266 -74.88 -34.65 -56.61
C GLN A 266 -75.65 -35.85 -56.04
N GLU A 267 -75.16 -36.46 -54.96
CA GLU A 267 -75.90 -37.52 -54.25
C GLU A 267 -77.18 -36.99 -53.59
N GLU A 268 -77.15 -35.75 -53.11
CA GLU A 268 -78.29 -35.06 -52.51
C GLU A 268 -79.39 -34.76 -53.54
N GLU A 269 -79.01 -34.31 -54.75
CA GLU A 269 -79.92 -34.09 -55.88
C GLU A 269 -80.67 -35.38 -56.30
N SER A 270 -79.99 -36.53 -56.28
CA SER A 270 -80.56 -37.84 -56.60
C SER A 270 -81.65 -38.26 -55.59
N LYS A 271 -81.42 -38.04 -54.29
CA LYS A 271 -82.38 -38.38 -53.22
C LYS A 271 -83.63 -37.50 -53.27
N LEU A 272 -83.46 -36.20 -53.51
CA LEU A 272 -84.58 -35.24 -53.62
C LEU A 272 -85.53 -35.59 -54.79
N ASN A 273 -85.00 -36.12 -55.89
CA ASN A 273 -85.81 -36.58 -57.03
C ASN A 273 -86.73 -37.77 -56.72
N GLN A 274 -86.30 -38.69 -55.84
CA GLN A 274 -87.13 -39.83 -55.44
C GLN A 274 -88.24 -39.41 -54.46
N GLN A 275 -87.95 -38.45 -53.57
CA GLN A 275 -88.92 -37.94 -52.58
C GLN A 275 -90.08 -37.17 -53.22
N LEU A 276 -89.83 -36.41 -54.30
CA LEU A 276 -90.87 -35.66 -55.00
C LEU A 276 -91.97 -36.55 -55.61
N LYS A 277 -91.61 -37.72 -56.16
CA LYS A 277 -92.55 -38.66 -56.79
C LYS A 277 -93.50 -39.35 -55.82
N ALA A 278 -93.06 -39.61 -54.58
CA ALA A 278 -93.90 -40.22 -53.56
C ALA A 278 -94.93 -39.24 -52.98
N PHE A 279 -94.57 -37.95 -52.92
CA PHE A 279 -95.39 -36.90 -52.33
C PHE A 279 -96.70 -36.60 -53.10
N GLU A 280 -96.67 -36.69 -54.44
CA GLU A 280 -97.82 -36.33 -55.28
C GLU A 280 -98.99 -37.35 -55.24
N ALA A 281 -98.73 -38.59 -54.84
CA ALA A 281 -99.73 -39.66 -54.80
C ALA A 281 -100.66 -39.62 -53.57
N GLU A 282 -100.26 -38.95 -52.49
CA GLU A 282 -100.92 -39.04 -51.17
C GLU A 282 -101.78 -37.81 -50.80
N TYR A 283 -101.46 -36.61 -51.31
CA TYR A 283 -102.04 -35.34 -50.83
C TYR A 283 -102.81 -34.52 -51.90
N GLY A 284 -102.96 -35.02 -53.13
CA GLY A 284 -103.43 -34.24 -54.29
C GLY A 284 -104.86 -33.68 -54.23
N GLU A 285 -105.85 -34.45 -53.74
CA GLU A 285 -107.26 -34.03 -53.76
C GLU A 285 -107.59 -32.95 -52.70
N ARG A 286 -106.89 -32.99 -51.56
CA ARG A 286 -107.05 -32.04 -50.45
C ARG A 286 -106.40 -30.68 -50.74
N LEU A 287 -105.36 -30.64 -51.58
CA LEU A 287 -104.76 -29.41 -52.07
C LEU A 287 -105.72 -28.64 -53.01
N ASN A 288 -106.50 -29.34 -53.83
CA ASN A 288 -107.38 -28.74 -54.83
C ASN A 288 -108.55 -27.93 -54.22
N GLN A 289 -109.05 -28.30 -53.03
CA GLN A 289 -110.05 -27.51 -52.30
C GLN A 289 -109.46 -26.23 -51.67
N HIS A 290 -108.18 -26.27 -51.26
CA HIS A 290 -107.43 -25.08 -50.84
C HIS A 290 -107.09 -24.17 -52.04
N GLU A 291 -106.83 -24.74 -53.22
CA GLU A 291 -106.57 -24.01 -54.48
C GLU A 291 -107.75 -23.14 -54.94
N LYS A 292 -109.01 -23.53 -54.65
CA LYS A 292 -110.20 -22.70 -54.93
C LYS A 292 -110.29 -21.42 -54.09
N LEU A 293 -109.74 -21.45 -52.88
CA LEU A 293 -109.63 -20.32 -51.96
C LEU A 293 -108.30 -19.56 -52.12
N GLN A 294 -107.34 -20.11 -52.85
CA GLN A 294 -105.98 -19.58 -53.06
C GLN A 294 -105.91 -18.14 -53.60
N PRO A 295 -106.78 -17.70 -54.54
CA PRO A 295 -106.72 -16.34 -55.07
C PRO A 295 -106.94 -15.24 -54.02
N ILE A 296 -107.53 -15.59 -52.87
CA ILE A 296 -107.79 -14.70 -51.74
C ILE A 296 -107.19 -15.24 -50.41
N ALA A 297 -106.39 -16.31 -50.48
CA ALA A 297 -105.79 -16.97 -49.32
C ALA A 297 -104.63 -16.17 -48.73
N GLU A 298 -103.83 -15.54 -49.60
CA GLU A 298 -102.76 -14.63 -49.16
C GLU A 298 -103.33 -13.44 -48.43
N GLU A 299 -104.42 -12.84 -48.92
CA GLU A 299 -105.07 -11.75 -48.21
C GLU A 299 -105.64 -12.22 -46.86
N LEU A 300 -106.27 -13.39 -46.80
CA LEU A 300 -106.82 -13.98 -45.56
C LEU A 300 -105.75 -14.33 -44.50
N GLN A 301 -104.60 -14.85 -44.93
CA GLN A 301 -103.44 -15.11 -44.04
C GLN A 301 -102.71 -13.82 -43.65
N SER A 302 -102.58 -12.88 -44.58
CA SER A 302 -101.97 -11.56 -44.34
C SER A 302 -102.77 -10.76 -43.31
N TRP A 303 -104.10 -10.88 -43.29
CA TRP A 303 -104.94 -10.29 -42.26
C TRP A 303 -104.58 -10.79 -40.84
N ASN A 304 -104.47 -12.11 -40.63
CA ASN A 304 -104.10 -12.68 -39.33
C ASN A 304 -102.61 -12.41 -38.97
N ARG A 305 -101.72 -12.42 -39.97
CA ARG A 305 -100.29 -12.16 -39.81
C ARG A 305 -100.01 -10.70 -39.44
N PHE A 306 -100.59 -9.73 -40.14
CA PHE A 306 -100.43 -8.31 -39.83
C PHE A 306 -100.97 -7.97 -38.44
N GLN A 307 -102.04 -8.63 -37.99
CA GLN A 307 -102.56 -8.46 -36.62
C GLN A 307 -101.52 -8.87 -35.55
N GLN A 308 -100.81 -9.98 -35.74
CA GLN A 308 -99.76 -10.47 -34.82
C GLN A 308 -98.42 -9.71 -34.96
N GLU A 309 -98.02 -9.34 -36.18
CA GLU A 309 -96.82 -8.53 -36.45
C GLU A 309 -96.94 -7.12 -35.85
N LEU A 310 -98.11 -6.48 -35.96
CA LEU A 310 -98.36 -5.18 -35.35
C LEU A 310 -98.27 -5.22 -33.81
N GLN A 311 -98.68 -6.32 -33.19
CA GLN A 311 -98.59 -6.49 -31.73
C GLN A 311 -97.14 -6.69 -31.28
N SER A 312 -96.39 -7.58 -31.94
CA SER A 312 -94.97 -7.84 -31.61
C SER A 312 -94.04 -6.66 -31.92
N LEU A 313 -94.26 -5.92 -33.02
CA LEU A 313 -93.51 -4.70 -33.33
C LEU A 313 -93.72 -3.60 -32.27
N LYS A 314 -94.95 -3.45 -31.75
CA LYS A 314 -95.25 -2.52 -30.65
C LYS A 314 -94.54 -2.90 -29.35
N GLU A 315 -94.51 -4.19 -29.00
CA GLU A 315 -93.78 -4.67 -27.80
C GLU A 315 -92.26 -4.52 -27.92
N ASN A 316 -91.68 -4.82 -29.09
CA ASN A 316 -90.25 -4.66 -29.34
C ASN A 316 -89.82 -3.19 -29.34
N LEU A 317 -90.65 -2.29 -29.88
CA LEU A 317 -90.43 -0.84 -29.79
C LEU A 317 -90.39 -0.34 -28.35
N GLY A 318 -91.25 -0.89 -27.47
CA GLY A 318 -91.24 -0.61 -26.04
C GLY A 318 -89.90 -0.99 -25.40
N LYS A 319 -89.44 -2.22 -25.60
CA LYS A 319 -88.15 -2.71 -25.06
C LYS A 319 -86.94 -1.94 -25.59
N THR A 320 -86.93 -1.58 -26.88
CA THR A 320 -85.86 -0.75 -27.46
C THR A 320 -85.86 0.66 -26.87
N SER A 321 -87.04 1.24 -26.58
CA SER A 321 -87.14 2.56 -25.95
C SER A 321 -86.59 2.59 -24.51
N GLU A 322 -86.85 1.56 -23.71
CA GLU A 322 -86.29 1.41 -22.35
C GLU A 322 -84.75 1.34 -22.37
N LYS A 323 -84.17 0.58 -23.31
CA LYS A 323 -82.71 0.48 -23.47
C LYS A 323 -82.07 1.80 -23.89
N ILE A 324 -82.75 2.60 -24.72
CA ILE A 324 -82.27 3.94 -25.11
C ILE A 324 -82.24 4.87 -23.90
N GLU A 325 -83.23 4.77 -23.01
CA GLU A 325 -83.29 5.57 -21.78
C GLU A 325 -82.17 5.18 -20.82
N ALA A 326 -81.96 3.88 -20.59
CA ALA A 326 -80.84 3.39 -19.78
C ALA A 326 -79.45 3.80 -20.33
N ASN A 327 -79.24 3.75 -21.66
CA ASN A 327 -77.98 4.18 -22.27
C ASN A 327 -77.77 5.70 -22.14
N LYS A 328 -78.83 6.52 -22.19
CA LYS A 328 -78.74 7.97 -21.92
C LYS A 328 -78.29 8.23 -20.47
N ASP A 329 -78.86 7.54 -19.50
CA ASP A 329 -78.51 7.69 -18.09
C ASP A 329 -77.05 7.30 -17.85
N ASN A 330 -76.61 6.14 -18.37
CA ASN A 330 -75.23 5.68 -18.29
C ASN A 330 -74.24 6.65 -18.95
N THR A 331 -74.59 7.22 -20.11
CA THR A 331 -73.76 8.21 -20.81
C THR A 331 -73.62 9.49 -19.97
N SER A 332 -74.70 9.96 -19.34
CA SER A 332 -74.68 11.15 -18.49
C SER A 332 -73.85 10.95 -17.21
N GLY A 333 -73.98 9.79 -16.56
CA GLY A 333 -73.19 9.42 -15.39
C GLY A 333 -71.70 9.31 -15.72
N PHE A 334 -71.37 8.74 -16.87
CA PHE A 334 -69.98 8.62 -17.33
C PHE A 334 -69.34 9.98 -17.66
N ILE A 335 -70.08 10.89 -18.30
CA ILE A 335 -69.60 12.27 -18.55
C ILE A 335 -69.30 12.98 -17.22
N HIS A 336 -70.11 12.77 -16.19
CA HIS A 336 -69.84 13.34 -14.86
C HIS A 336 -68.57 12.76 -14.21
N GLN A 337 -68.29 11.47 -14.40
CA GLN A 337 -67.05 10.85 -13.92
C GLN A 337 -65.83 11.47 -14.61
N VAL A 338 -65.86 11.63 -15.95
CA VAL A 338 -64.75 12.26 -16.69
C VAL A 338 -64.59 13.74 -16.32
N LYS A 339 -65.69 14.46 -16.11
CA LYS A 339 -65.67 15.85 -15.59
C LYS A 339 -64.95 15.94 -14.24
N SER A 340 -65.21 15.01 -13.32
CA SER A 340 -64.52 14.98 -12.02
C SER A 340 -63.03 14.66 -12.13
N PHE A 341 -62.64 13.86 -13.13
CA PHE A 341 -61.26 13.47 -13.39
C PHE A 341 -60.43 14.58 -14.04
N VAL A 342 -60.97 15.24 -15.07
CA VAL A 342 -60.29 16.32 -15.81
C VAL A 342 -60.40 17.68 -15.08
N GLN A 343 -61.34 17.81 -14.13
CA GLN A 343 -61.64 19.05 -13.40
C GLN A 343 -62.03 20.24 -14.30
N GLU A 344 -62.50 19.95 -15.52
CA GLU A 344 -63.05 20.92 -16.47
C GLU A 344 -64.47 20.51 -16.88
N ASP A 345 -65.24 21.45 -17.45
CA ASP A 345 -66.54 21.13 -18.01
C ASP A 345 -66.41 20.22 -19.26
N VAL A 346 -66.95 19.01 -19.13
CA VAL A 346 -66.96 17.98 -20.17
C VAL A 346 -68.39 17.76 -20.64
N SER A 347 -68.56 17.72 -21.96
CA SER A 347 -69.79 17.38 -22.67
C SER A 347 -69.56 16.17 -23.56
N ALA A 348 -70.64 15.58 -24.09
CA ALA A 348 -70.56 14.46 -25.03
C ALA A 348 -69.79 14.80 -26.33
N GLU A 349 -69.71 16.07 -26.72
CA GLU A 349 -69.10 16.49 -27.98
C GLU A 349 -67.60 16.72 -27.83
N ASN A 350 -67.16 17.17 -26.65
CA ASN A 350 -65.77 17.56 -26.40
C ASN A 350 -64.99 16.58 -25.49
N LEU A 351 -65.62 15.49 -25.01
CA LEU A 351 -65.00 14.55 -24.07
C LEU A 351 -63.66 14.00 -24.58
N LYS A 352 -63.60 13.55 -25.84
CA LYS A 352 -62.37 13.02 -26.44
C LYS A 352 -61.26 14.07 -26.47
N GLU A 353 -61.60 15.28 -26.85
CA GLU A 353 -60.66 16.40 -26.95
C GLU A 353 -60.15 16.81 -25.57
N LYS A 354 -61.06 17.02 -24.60
CA LYS A 354 -60.71 17.43 -23.23
C LYS A 354 -59.86 16.40 -22.49
N LEU A 355 -60.17 15.11 -22.66
CA LEU A 355 -59.40 14.02 -22.06
C LEU A 355 -57.99 13.91 -22.68
N ASN A 356 -57.87 14.08 -24.00
CA ASN A 356 -56.56 14.10 -24.68
C ASN A 356 -55.71 15.31 -24.26
N LEU A 357 -56.30 16.52 -24.22
CA LEU A 357 -55.61 17.74 -23.78
C LEU A 357 -55.10 17.63 -22.33
N PHE A 358 -55.91 17.03 -21.45
CA PHE A 358 -55.51 16.76 -20.07
C PHE A 358 -54.36 15.75 -20.01
N THR A 359 -54.43 14.67 -20.79
CA THR A 359 -53.36 13.67 -20.89
C THR A 359 -52.05 14.28 -21.37
N GLU A 360 -52.08 15.06 -22.45
CA GLU A 360 -50.90 15.76 -22.98
C GLU A 360 -50.30 16.73 -21.94
N LYS A 361 -51.13 17.46 -21.21
CA LYS A 361 -50.69 18.38 -20.16
C LYS A 361 -49.95 17.64 -19.04
N ILE A 362 -50.50 16.53 -18.54
CA ILE A 362 -49.86 15.77 -17.45
C ILE A 362 -48.60 15.06 -17.93
N VAL A 363 -48.59 14.48 -19.15
CA VAL A 363 -47.38 13.86 -19.74
C VAL A 363 -46.26 14.89 -19.87
N LYS A 364 -46.54 16.10 -20.38
CA LYS A 364 -45.55 17.19 -20.45
C LYS A 364 -44.96 17.53 -19.08
N LEU A 365 -45.80 17.65 -18.05
CA LEU A 365 -45.33 17.93 -16.68
C LEU A 365 -44.50 16.77 -16.09
N GLN A 366 -44.82 15.51 -16.42
CA GLN A 366 -44.04 14.33 -16.02
C GLN A 366 -42.68 14.27 -16.74
N ASP A 367 -42.65 14.57 -18.03
CA ASP A 367 -41.43 14.63 -18.84
C ASP A 367 -40.51 15.78 -18.39
N GLU A 368 -41.06 16.97 -18.13
CA GLU A 368 -40.32 18.10 -17.57
C GLU A 368 -39.70 17.70 -16.21
N LYS A 369 -40.50 17.13 -15.29
CA LYS A 369 -39.98 16.66 -13.99
C LYS A 369 -38.87 15.61 -14.13
N THR A 370 -39.02 14.65 -15.04
CA THR A 370 -37.98 13.62 -15.25
C THR A 370 -36.72 14.20 -15.89
N SER A 371 -36.85 15.17 -16.80
CA SER A 371 -35.71 15.89 -17.39
C SER A 371 -34.93 16.67 -16.34
N LEU A 372 -35.60 17.49 -15.50
CA LEU A 372 -34.98 18.21 -14.39
C LEU A 372 -34.29 17.25 -13.40
N GLY A 373 -34.88 16.07 -13.15
CA GLY A 373 -34.27 15.05 -12.30
C GLY A 373 -32.96 14.46 -12.87
N ARG A 374 -32.85 14.33 -14.19
CA ARG A 374 -31.61 13.92 -14.87
C ARG A 374 -30.56 15.03 -14.83
N ASP A 375 -30.97 16.26 -15.11
CA ASP A 375 -30.09 17.44 -15.06
C ASP A 375 -29.52 17.67 -13.66
N TYR A 376 -30.35 17.54 -12.62
CA TYR A 376 -29.92 17.60 -11.23
C TYR A 376 -28.82 16.57 -10.92
N LYS A 377 -29.00 15.30 -11.33
CA LYS A 377 -28.01 14.24 -11.11
C LYS A 377 -26.70 14.52 -11.84
N SER A 378 -26.78 14.98 -13.09
CA SER A 378 -25.60 15.33 -13.89
C SER A 378 -24.81 16.48 -13.26
N LYS A 379 -25.51 17.56 -12.89
CA LYS A 379 -24.89 18.73 -12.24
C LYS A 379 -24.33 18.40 -10.85
N LEU A 380 -24.97 17.51 -10.09
CA LEU A 380 -24.47 17.05 -8.80
C LEU A 380 -23.15 16.26 -8.95
N GLN A 381 -23.05 15.42 -9.98
CA GLN A 381 -21.81 14.71 -10.28
C GLN A 381 -20.68 15.64 -10.73
N LEU A 382 -21.00 16.65 -11.55
CA LEU A 382 -20.06 17.68 -11.95
C LEU A 382 -19.56 18.47 -10.72
N PHE A 383 -20.47 18.91 -9.85
CA PHE A 383 -20.15 19.60 -8.61
C PHE A 383 -19.20 18.78 -7.71
N LYS A 384 -19.48 17.49 -7.50
CA LYS A 384 -18.62 16.58 -6.72
C LYS A 384 -17.20 16.46 -7.30
N THR A 385 -17.07 16.52 -8.62
CA THR A 385 -15.77 16.45 -9.30
C THR A 385 -14.97 17.73 -9.07
N GLU A 386 -15.59 18.90 -9.24
CA GLU A 386 -14.95 20.21 -9.10
C GLU A 386 -14.45 20.48 -7.66
N ILE A 387 -15.22 20.07 -6.65
CA ILE A 387 -14.87 20.34 -5.24
C ILE A 387 -13.94 19.27 -4.61
N ARG A 388 -13.51 18.27 -5.38
CA ARG A 388 -12.78 17.09 -4.85
C ARG A 388 -11.52 17.48 -4.07
N GLU A 389 -10.81 18.50 -4.55
CA GLU A 389 -9.58 19.01 -3.92
C GLU A 389 -9.82 19.67 -2.55
N LEU A 390 -11.06 20.04 -2.23
CA LEU A 390 -11.41 20.63 -0.94
C LEU A 390 -11.51 19.59 0.20
N ARG A 391 -11.70 18.30 -0.14
CA ARG A 391 -11.84 17.18 0.83
C ARG A 391 -12.90 17.44 1.93
N LEU A 392 -14.01 18.06 1.56
CA LEU A 392 -15.11 18.36 2.48
C LEU A 392 -16.21 17.29 2.40
N ASN A 393 -16.83 16.99 3.53
CA ASN A 393 -18.10 16.27 3.56
C ASN A 393 -19.23 17.26 3.27
N PHE A 394 -19.67 17.29 2.03
CA PHE A 394 -20.72 18.22 1.59
C PHE A 394 -22.12 17.66 1.92
N PRO A 395 -23.00 18.43 2.61
CA PRO A 395 -24.35 17.98 2.93
C PRO A 395 -25.26 17.98 1.69
N GLU A 396 -25.44 16.82 1.07
CA GLU A 396 -26.24 16.66 -0.18
C GLU A 396 -27.72 17.05 -0.02
N ASN A 397 -28.24 17.00 1.20
CA ASN A 397 -29.64 17.29 1.51
C ASN A 397 -29.92 18.77 1.82
N ASP A 398 -28.89 19.60 1.94
CA ASP A 398 -29.02 21.02 2.24
C ASP A 398 -28.00 21.87 1.48
N LEU A 399 -28.37 22.18 0.22
CA LEU A 399 -27.56 23.00 -0.68
C LEU A 399 -27.30 24.41 -0.11
N LYS A 400 -28.20 24.98 0.70
CA LYS A 400 -28.01 26.32 1.26
C LYS A 400 -26.89 26.35 2.29
N THR A 401 -26.88 25.36 3.18
CA THR A 401 -25.80 25.19 4.15
C THR A 401 -24.48 24.90 3.45
N GLY A 402 -24.52 24.09 2.39
CA GLY A 402 -23.35 23.83 1.55
C GLY A 402 -22.80 25.07 0.82
N LYS A 403 -23.67 25.96 0.32
CA LYS A 403 -23.27 27.23 -0.29
C LYS A 403 -22.53 28.12 0.72
N LYS A 404 -23.12 28.28 1.91
CA LYS A 404 -22.56 29.09 2.98
C LYS A 404 -21.18 28.58 3.42
N LEU A 405 -21.03 27.26 3.53
CA LEU A 405 -19.75 26.62 3.85
C LEU A 405 -18.67 26.94 2.80
N LEU A 406 -19.01 26.89 1.50
CA LEU A 406 -18.06 27.23 0.44
C LEU A 406 -17.72 28.73 0.43
N GLU A 407 -18.66 29.62 0.71
CA GLU A 407 -18.43 31.08 0.83
C GLU A 407 -17.54 31.43 2.04
N GLU A 408 -17.77 30.78 3.18
CA GLU A 408 -16.94 30.91 4.39
C GLU A 408 -15.50 30.43 4.10
N LEU A 409 -15.35 29.26 3.48
CA LEU A 409 -14.05 28.74 3.06
C LEU A 409 -13.37 29.61 2.00
N GLN A 410 -14.12 30.19 1.06
CA GLN A 410 -13.59 31.12 0.07
C GLN A 410 -12.92 32.30 0.77
N THR A 411 -13.61 32.88 1.75
CA THR A 411 -13.13 34.03 2.53
C THR A 411 -11.86 33.67 3.31
N GLU A 412 -11.86 32.52 3.98
CA GLU A 412 -10.70 32.02 4.73
C GLU A 412 -9.48 31.76 3.82
N GLN A 413 -9.68 31.09 2.67
CA GLN A 413 -8.58 30.82 1.74
C GLN A 413 -8.06 32.12 1.09
N LEU A 414 -8.91 33.12 0.85
CA LEU A 414 -8.51 34.40 0.29
C LEU A 414 -7.61 35.17 1.26
N GLN A 415 -8.00 35.25 2.54
CA GLN A 415 -7.21 35.90 3.59
C GLN A 415 -5.82 35.25 3.75
N GLN A 416 -5.78 33.91 3.80
CA GLN A 416 -4.52 33.18 3.92
C GLN A 416 -3.64 33.33 2.66
N LYS A 417 -4.25 33.42 1.47
CA LYS A 417 -3.53 33.70 0.22
C LYS A 417 -2.91 35.10 0.23
N GLU A 418 -3.64 36.12 0.67
CA GLU A 418 -3.13 37.49 0.79
C GLU A 418 -1.97 37.61 1.79
N GLN A 419 -2.04 36.87 2.90
CA GLN A 419 -0.96 36.79 3.88
C GLN A 419 0.31 36.19 3.25
N LEU A 420 0.19 35.03 2.59
CA LEU A 420 1.30 34.38 1.89
C LEU A 420 1.86 35.22 0.73
N GLN A 421 0.99 35.98 0.06
CA GLN A 421 1.40 36.92 -1.00
C GLN A 421 2.26 38.07 -0.44
N THR A 422 2.04 38.44 0.82
CA THR A 422 2.86 39.44 1.52
C THR A 422 4.23 38.88 1.88
N ASP A 423 4.31 37.60 2.27
CA ASP A 423 5.57 36.90 2.58
C ASP A 423 6.40 36.60 1.31
N LEU A 424 5.75 36.55 0.15
CA LEU A 424 6.35 36.23 -1.16
C LEU A 424 6.55 37.45 -2.09
N LYS A 425 6.59 38.68 -1.56
CA LYS A 425 6.68 39.93 -2.36
C LYS A 425 7.81 39.98 -3.41
N GLU A 426 8.90 39.25 -3.18
CA GLU A 426 10.07 39.23 -4.06
C GLU A 426 10.00 38.12 -5.13
N VAL A 427 8.95 37.30 -5.13
CA VAL A 427 8.79 36.15 -6.03
C VAL A 427 7.76 36.47 -7.10
N ASP A 428 8.05 36.14 -8.36
CA ASP A 428 7.10 36.24 -9.46
C ASP A 428 6.02 35.15 -9.34
N LEU A 429 4.88 35.52 -8.75
CA LEU A 429 3.75 34.63 -8.50
C LEU A 429 2.98 34.26 -9.78
N GLU A 430 3.22 34.91 -10.93
CA GLU A 430 2.64 34.49 -12.21
C GLU A 430 3.33 33.24 -12.77
N LYS A 431 4.57 32.98 -12.30
CA LYS A 431 5.47 31.93 -12.79
C LYS A 431 5.87 30.95 -11.68
N LEU A 432 4.89 30.53 -10.89
CA LEU A 432 5.02 29.64 -9.73
C LEU A 432 5.90 28.40 -9.94
N SER A 433 5.74 27.68 -11.05
CA SER A 433 6.50 26.45 -11.31
C SER A 433 7.98 26.73 -11.56
N SER A 434 8.30 27.78 -12.32
CA SER A 434 9.68 28.17 -12.60
C SER A 434 10.36 28.82 -11.41
N GLU A 435 9.66 29.67 -10.64
CA GLU A 435 10.21 30.26 -9.41
C GLU A 435 10.48 29.21 -8.34
N LYS A 436 9.58 28.23 -8.18
CA LYS A 436 9.83 27.07 -7.30
C LYS A 436 11.05 26.27 -7.73
N SER A 437 11.24 26.08 -9.04
CA SER A 437 12.38 25.34 -9.58
C SER A 437 13.69 26.12 -9.39
N ARG A 438 13.63 27.44 -9.58
CA ARG A 438 14.74 28.36 -9.32
C ARG A 438 15.17 28.32 -7.85
N LEU A 439 14.25 28.52 -6.91
CA LEU A 439 14.57 28.50 -5.47
C LEU A 439 15.10 27.14 -5.00
N LYS A 440 14.60 26.02 -5.56
CA LYS A 440 15.15 24.69 -5.27
C LYS A 440 16.59 24.53 -5.76
N ASN A 441 16.89 25.02 -6.97
CA ASN A 441 18.25 25.04 -7.51
C ASN A 441 19.16 25.95 -6.68
N ASP A 442 18.67 27.11 -6.27
CA ASP A 442 19.43 28.04 -5.43
C ASP A 442 19.73 27.44 -4.04
N LEU A 443 18.79 26.69 -3.46
CA LEU A 443 19.00 25.93 -2.22
C LEU A 443 20.06 24.85 -2.39
N GLU A 444 19.99 24.07 -3.48
CA GLU A 444 20.95 23.01 -3.78
C GLU A 444 22.37 23.59 -3.93
N LYS A 445 22.52 24.65 -4.73
CA LYS A 445 23.78 25.38 -4.88
C LYS A 445 24.30 25.92 -3.55
N ALA A 446 23.44 26.47 -2.69
CA ALA A 446 23.84 26.99 -1.39
C ALA A 446 24.31 25.90 -0.42
N LEU A 447 23.65 24.73 -0.43
CA LEU A 447 24.05 23.58 0.37
C LEU A 447 25.39 23.00 -0.08
N GLU A 448 25.62 22.92 -1.39
CA GLU A 448 26.92 22.49 -1.92
C GLU A 448 28.01 23.52 -1.59
N ALA A 449 27.77 24.81 -1.85
CA ALA A 449 28.72 25.89 -1.53
C ALA A 449 29.10 25.92 -0.03
N ARG A 450 28.14 25.64 0.87
CA ARG A 450 28.40 25.47 2.30
C ARG A 450 29.45 24.38 2.59
N GLN A 451 29.38 23.23 1.93
CA GLN A 451 30.35 22.14 2.14
C GLN A 451 31.77 22.56 1.77
N PHE A 452 31.94 23.33 0.69
CA PHE A 452 33.24 23.88 0.30
C PHE A 452 33.76 24.90 1.31
N SER A 453 32.88 25.72 1.90
CA SER A 453 33.19 26.68 2.96
C SER A 453 33.61 26.00 4.27
N GLU A 454 32.89 24.95 4.69
CA GLU A 454 33.26 24.14 5.86
C GLU A 454 34.60 23.42 5.66
N LYS A 455 34.84 22.88 4.46
CA LYS A 455 36.11 22.25 4.07
C LYS A 455 37.27 23.24 4.08
N LYS A 456 37.05 24.49 3.64
CA LYS A 456 38.04 25.57 3.72
C LYS A 456 38.46 25.81 5.18
N LEU A 457 37.49 25.98 6.09
CA LEU A 457 37.77 26.24 7.50
C LEU A 457 38.57 25.10 8.16
N GLN A 458 38.27 23.85 7.81
CA GLN A 458 39.03 22.68 8.27
C GLN A 458 40.48 22.68 7.76
N LEU A 459 40.69 22.97 6.47
CA LEU A 459 42.02 23.02 5.87
C LEU A 459 42.86 24.19 6.44
N GLU A 460 42.25 25.36 6.63
CA GLU A 460 42.90 26.52 7.26
C GLU A 460 43.28 26.25 8.72
N ALA A 461 42.41 25.57 9.48
CA ALA A 461 42.72 25.14 10.85
C ALA A 461 43.92 24.20 10.89
N ASN A 462 43.97 23.20 10.00
CA ASN A 462 45.08 22.25 9.90
C ASN A 462 46.39 22.92 9.46
N SER A 463 46.34 23.81 8.46
CA SER A 463 47.49 24.63 8.03
C SER A 463 48.03 25.48 9.17
N SER A 464 47.14 26.13 9.95
CA SER A 464 47.53 26.95 11.09
C SER A 464 48.21 26.13 12.21
N LYS A 465 47.76 24.89 12.44
CA LYS A 465 48.35 23.97 13.42
C LYS A 465 49.76 23.55 12.99
N LEU A 466 49.91 23.07 11.76
CA LEU A 466 51.22 22.68 11.21
C LEU A 466 52.20 23.84 11.17
N THR A 467 51.73 25.05 10.87
CA THR A 467 52.57 26.26 10.90
C THR A 467 53.10 26.54 12.30
N LYS A 468 52.27 26.36 13.35
CA LYS A 468 52.71 26.48 14.75
C LYS A 468 53.71 25.39 15.13
N ASP A 469 53.48 24.14 14.72
CA ASP A 469 54.39 23.02 14.98
C ASP A 469 55.76 23.27 14.33
N ILE A 470 55.78 23.75 13.08
CA ILE A 470 57.02 24.14 12.38
C ILE A 470 57.75 25.26 13.13
N GLN A 471 57.02 26.29 13.58
CA GLN A 471 57.61 27.40 14.34
C GLN A 471 58.18 26.96 15.71
N ALA A 472 57.61 25.91 16.32
CA ALA A 472 58.11 25.35 17.57
C ALA A 472 59.38 24.50 17.39
N TYR A 473 59.42 23.67 16.34
CA TYR A 473 60.56 22.78 16.07
C TYR A 473 61.81 23.50 15.53
N GLN A 474 61.62 24.59 14.79
CA GLN A 474 62.72 25.31 14.13
C GLN A 474 63.80 25.87 15.09
N PRO A 475 63.48 26.57 16.20
CA PRO A 475 64.49 27.03 17.15
C PRO A 475 65.17 25.88 17.92
N GLU A 476 64.46 24.79 18.19
CA GLU A 476 65.05 23.61 18.86
C GLU A 476 66.10 22.92 17.97
N LEU A 477 65.80 22.79 16.67
CA LEU A 477 66.72 22.21 15.69
C LEU A 477 67.99 23.05 15.50
N GLU A 478 67.91 24.38 15.58
CA GLU A 478 69.07 25.28 15.48
C GLU A 478 69.99 25.24 16.72
N ALA A 479 69.43 24.92 17.90
CA ALA A 479 70.17 24.89 19.16
C ALA A 479 70.91 23.55 19.39
N LEU A 480 70.31 22.43 18.99
CA LEU A 480 70.80 21.08 19.27
C LEU A 480 72.21 20.75 18.72
N PRO A 481 72.63 21.19 17.52
CA PRO A 481 73.99 20.96 17.03
C PRO A 481 75.09 21.51 17.94
N LYS A 482 74.88 22.72 18.50
CA LYS A 482 75.83 23.34 19.44
C LYS A 482 75.91 22.58 20.76
N VAL A 483 74.78 22.02 21.22
CA VAL A 483 74.72 21.17 22.41
C VAL A 483 75.46 19.85 22.14
N ILE A 484 75.20 19.21 21.00
CA ILE A 484 75.87 17.96 20.60
C ILE A 484 77.40 18.17 20.52
N GLU A 485 77.86 19.27 19.94
CA GLU A 485 79.28 19.60 19.84
C GLU A 485 79.92 19.79 21.23
N LYS A 486 79.28 20.57 22.11
CA LYS A 486 79.75 20.77 23.49
C LYS A 486 79.81 19.47 24.29
N GLU A 487 78.78 18.63 24.21
CA GLU A 487 78.74 17.36 24.93
C GLU A 487 79.79 16.37 24.39
N LYS A 488 80.07 16.42 23.08
CA LYS A 488 81.11 15.63 22.41
C LYS A 488 82.52 16.06 22.83
N ASP A 489 82.79 17.36 22.88
CA ASP A 489 84.09 17.90 23.32
C ASP A 489 84.37 17.55 24.79
N LEU A 490 83.35 17.66 25.65
CA LEU A 490 83.46 17.28 27.05
C LEU A 490 83.74 15.77 27.20
N LEU A 491 83.08 14.93 26.40
CA LEU A 491 83.34 13.49 26.39
C LEU A 491 84.79 13.17 25.95
N VAL A 492 85.33 13.89 24.97
CA VAL A 492 86.73 13.74 24.53
C VAL A 492 87.70 14.16 25.63
N SER A 493 87.43 15.25 26.34
CA SER A 493 88.24 15.67 27.50
C SER A 493 88.25 14.63 28.61
N LEU A 494 87.06 14.13 29.00
CA LEU A 494 86.93 13.13 30.06
C LEU A 494 87.66 11.82 29.71
N LYS A 495 87.62 11.41 28.43
CA LYS A 495 88.37 10.23 27.95
C LYS A 495 89.89 10.42 28.05
N LYS A 496 90.40 11.60 27.72
CA LYS A 496 91.83 11.93 27.90
C LYS A 496 92.23 11.92 29.38
N ASP A 497 91.39 12.46 30.26
CA ASP A 497 91.65 12.45 31.70
C ASP A 497 91.69 11.02 32.27
N LEU A 498 90.79 10.15 31.81
CA LEU A 498 90.78 8.73 32.16
C LEU A 498 92.08 8.03 31.69
N GLU A 499 92.51 8.30 30.46
CA GLU A 499 93.75 7.75 29.90
C GLU A 499 94.98 8.17 30.72
N ILE A 500 95.04 9.42 31.15
CA ILE A 500 96.11 9.92 32.04
C ILE A 500 96.08 9.20 33.40
N LEU A 501 94.90 8.99 33.99
CA LEU A 501 94.76 8.26 35.26
C LEU A 501 95.16 6.78 35.13
N GLN A 502 94.83 6.15 34.00
CA GLN A 502 95.24 4.77 33.70
C GLN A 502 96.75 4.66 33.52
N LEU A 503 97.38 5.59 32.78
CA LEU A 503 98.84 5.65 32.65
C LEU A 503 99.54 5.85 33.99
N LYS A 504 98.97 6.66 34.90
CA LYS A 504 99.49 6.82 36.27
C LYS A 504 99.40 5.52 37.07
N LYS A 505 98.27 4.79 36.98
CA LYS A 505 98.11 3.47 37.61
C LYS A 505 99.12 2.46 37.05
N ASP A 506 99.30 2.41 35.74
CA ASP A 506 100.26 1.50 35.11
C ASP A 506 101.70 1.79 35.53
N ASN A 507 102.06 3.08 35.65
CA ASN A 507 103.35 3.47 36.19
C ASN A 507 103.50 3.05 37.66
N GLN A 508 102.48 3.26 38.51
CA GLN A 508 102.48 2.80 39.91
C GLN A 508 102.64 1.27 40.01
N LEU A 509 101.92 0.50 39.20
CA LEU A 509 102.03 -0.96 39.16
C LEU A 509 103.41 -1.43 38.69
N LYS A 510 104.02 -0.72 37.74
CA LYS A 510 105.40 -0.98 37.30
C LYS A 510 106.41 -0.67 38.41
N THR A 511 106.25 0.44 39.14
CA THR A 511 107.10 0.74 40.31
C THR A 511 106.92 -0.29 41.43
N ALA A 512 105.70 -0.72 41.73
CA ALA A 512 105.42 -1.75 42.73
C ALA A 512 106.05 -3.11 42.37
N LYS A 513 106.00 -3.51 41.09
CA LYS A 513 106.70 -4.71 40.57
C LYS A 513 108.22 -4.61 40.70
N LEU A 514 108.78 -3.41 40.51
CA LEU A 514 110.22 -3.16 40.72
C LEU A 514 110.59 -3.13 42.22
N GLU A 515 109.66 -2.77 43.10
CA GLU A 515 109.80 -2.82 44.57
C GLU A 515 109.76 -4.25 45.14
N GLU A 516 109.00 -5.18 44.54
CA GLU A 516 109.07 -6.61 44.92
C GLU A 516 110.47 -7.19 44.68
N LEU A 517 111.15 -6.78 43.61
CA LEU A 517 112.55 -7.14 43.32
C LEU A 517 113.56 -6.49 44.28
N ARG A 518 113.18 -5.41 44.99
CA ARG A 518 114.01 -4.81 46.05
C ARG A 518 113.96 -5.59 47.35
N LYS A 519 112.88 -6.32 47.65
CA LYS A 519 112.79 -7.18 48.85
C LYS A 519 113.77 -8.37 48.80
N SER A 520 114.30 -8.71 47.63
CA SER A 520 115.38 -9.71 47.46
C SER A 520 116.80 -9.17 47.60
N LEU A 521 117.00 -7.88 47.90
CA LEU A 521 118.33 -7.29 48.11
C LEU A 521 118.86 -7.61 49.52
N LYS A 522 120.07 -8.19 49.59
CA LYS A 522 120.80 -8.44 50.85
C LYS A 522 122.02 -7.51 50.93
N THR A 523 122.27 -6.96 52.11
CA THR A 523 123.41 -6.05 52.35
C THR A 523 124.73 -6.77 52.09
N GLY A 524 125.52 -6.29 51.12
CA GLY A 524 126.84 -6.83 50.77
C GLY A 524 126.91 -7.71 49.50
N GLU A 525 125.79 -8.04 48.86
CA GLU A 525 125.77 -8.76 47.58
C GLU A 525 125.41 -7.82 46.41
N ALA A 526 125.98 -8.07 45.22
CA ALA A 526 125.75 -7.24 44.04
C ALA A 526 124.28 -7.30 43.57
N CYS A 527 123.65 -6.14 43.42
CA CYS A 527 122.27 -6.03 42.94
C CYS A 527 122.08 -6.68 41.55
N PRO A 528 121.07 -7.54 41.33
CA PRO A 528 120.86 -8.23 40.04
C PRO A 528 120.42 -7.31 38.89
N LEU A 529 120.04 -6.06 39.16
CA LEU A 529 119.65 -5.07 38.14
C LEU A 529 120.80 -4.12 37.73
N CYS A 530 121.77 -3.84 38.62
CA CYS A 530 122.81 -2.83 38.36
C CYS A 530 124.22 -3.16 38.91
N GLY A 531 124.39 -4.23 39.68
CA GLY A 531 125.68 -4.72 40.16
C GLY A 531 126.31 -3.99 41.36
N SER A 532 125.65 -2.97 41.92
CA SER A 532 126.19 -2.21 43.07
C SER A 532 126.02 -2.93 44.41
N ILE A 533 126.94 -2.69 45.36
CA ILE A 533 127.05 -3.37 46.67
C ILE A 533 126.48 -2.51 47.83
N GLU A 534 126.27 -1.21 47.60
CA GLU A 534 125.61 -0.28 48.54
C GLU A 534 124.30 0.24 47.93
N HIS A 535 123.21 0.26 48.72
CA HIS A 535 121.92 0.74 48.27
C HIS A 535 121.25 1.68 49.31
N PRO A 536 120.96 2.95 48.98
CA PRO A 536 120.48 3.98 49.92
C PRO A 536 119.02 3.83 50.38
N TYR A 537 118.36 2.69 50.13
CA TYR A 537 116.93 2.48 50.40
C TYR A 537 116.67 1.20 51.23
N SER A 538 117.62 0.75 52.04
CA SER A 538 117.45 -0.39 52.95
C SER A 538 116.59 -0.09 54.18
N GLU A 539 116.37 1.19 54.52
CA GLU A 539 115.75 1.57 55.80
C GLU A 539 114.41 2.34 55.69
N HIS A 540 114.04 2.94 54.54
CA HIS A 540 112.76 3.66 54.40
C HIS A 540 112.05 3.33 53.07
N LEU A 541 110.86 2.74 53.18
CA LEU A 541 109.92 2.54 52.07
C LEU A 541 108.99 3.76 51.93
N PRO A 542 108.72 4.27 50.71
CA PRO A 542 107.59 5.17 50.46
C PRO A 542 106.26 4.41 50.54
N GLU A 543 105.21 5.03 51.08
CA GLU A 543 103.85 4.49 51.05
C GLU A 543 103.22 4.65 49.65
N LEU A 544 102.55 3.59 49.17
CA LEU A 544 101.76 3.60 47.94
C LEU A 544 100.37 4.23 48.21
N GLU A 545 99.98 5.23 47.43
CA GLU A 545 98.64 5.82 47.49
C GLU A 545 97.58 4.90 46.84
N ASP A 546 96.60 4.44 47.63
CA ASP A 546 95.49 3.55 47.22
C ASP A 546 94.29 4.29 46.54
N GLU A 547 94.38 5.61 46.32
CA GLU A 547 93.23 6.43 45.87
C GLU A 547 92.95 6.42 44.35
N LEU A 548 93.83 5.84 43.52
CA LEU A 548 93.74 5.94 42.06
C LEU A 548 92.61 5.11 41.44
N GLU A 549 92.25 3.96 42.04
CA GLU A 549 91.16 3.10 41.55
C GLU A 549 89.77 3.75 41.71
N VAL A 550 89.58 4.47 42.81
CA VAL A 550 88.35 5.24 43.07
C VAL A 550 88.22 6.39 42.05
N LYS A 551 89.33 7.08 41.73
CA LYS A 551 89.33 8.18 40.74
C LYS A 551 89.06 7.66 39.31
N ILE A 552 89.58 6.49 38.94
CA ILE A 552 89.31 5.87 37.63
C ILE A 552 87.83 5.45 37.52
N SER A 553 87.28 4.77 38.53
CA SER A 553 85.87 4.35 38.51
C SER A 553 84.90 5.53 38.47
N ALA A 554 85.18 6.61 39.21
CA ALA A 554 84.41 7.85 39.15
C ALA A 554 84.41 8.48 37.75
N ARG A 555 85.59 8.59 37.11
CA ARG A 555 85.70 9.15 35.74
C ARG A 555 85.06 8.26 34.68
N SER A 556 85.12 6.93 34.81
CA SER A 556 84.38 6.02 33.92
C SER A 556 82.87 6.25 34.00
N LYS A 557 82.33 6.43 35.21
CA LYS A 557 80.89 6.70 35.42
C LYS A 557 80.46 8.05 34.86
N GLU A 558 81.31 9.07 34.94
CA GLU A 558 81.06 10.36 34.31
C GLU A 558 81.07 10.28 32.77
N ILE A 559 81.97 9.48 32.18
CA ILE A 559 81.99 9.22 30.73
C ILE A 559 80.70 8.54 30.29
N GLU A 560 80.18 7.57 31.04
CA GLU A 560 78.92 6.88 30.75
C GLU A 560 77.72 7.84 30.80
N ASN A 561 77.63 8.66 31.85
CA ASN A 561 76.61 9.70 31.97
C ASN A 561 76.70 10.75 30.85
N GLN A 562 77.92 11.11 30.43
CA GLN A 562 78.13 12.08 29.36
C GLN A 562 77.80 11.47 27.99
N SER A 563 78.11 10.19 27.78
CA SER A 563 77.76 9.45 26.56
C SER A 563 76.25 9.29 26.40
N THR A 564 75.53 9.02 27.48
CA THR A 564 74.06 8.92 27.44
C THR A 564 73.40 10.25 27.10
N LYS A 565 73.88 11.37 27.66
CA LYS A 565 73.42 12.73 27.28
C LYS A 565 73.67 13.04 25.80
N LEU A 566 74.85 12.68 25.28
CA LEU A 566 75.17 12.87 23.86
C LEU A 566 74.22 12.07 22.96
N THR A 567 73.99 10.78 23.27
CA THR A 567 73.06 9.93 22.50
C THR A 567 71.63 10.46 22.56
N GLN A 568 71.17 10.95 23.71
CA GLN A 568 69.84 11.58 23.86
C GLN A 568 69.71 12.87 23.05
N ALA A 569 70.76 13.71 22.99
CA ALA A 569 70.74 14.92 22.17
C ALA A 569 70.74 14.60 20.66
N GLN A 570 71.48 13.57 20.25
CA GLN A 570 71.51 13.10 18.86
C GLN A 570 70.18 12.49 18.40
N SER A 571 69.55 11.65 19.23
CA SER A 571 68.24 11.06 18.90
C SER A 571 67.15 12.12 18.83
N LYS A 572 67.17 13.11 19.73
CA LYS A 572 66.27 14.27 19.67
C LYS A 572 66.46 15.10 18.38
N PHE A 573 67.70 15.31 17.95
CA PHE A 573 67.99 16.04 16.71
C PHE A 573 67.37 15.35 15.48
N VAL A 574 67.60 14.04 15.33
CA VAL A 574 67.05 13.26 14.21
C VAL A 574 65.52 13.26 14.24
N HIS A 575 64.92 13.05 15.40
CA HIS A 575 63.46 13.03 15.54
C HIS A 575 62.80 14.37 15.20
N ILE A 576 63.38 15.49 15.64
CA ILE A 576 62.87 16.84 15.34
C ILE A 576 63.08 17.17 13.85
N GLU A 577 64.20 16.78 13.26
CA GLU A 577 64.48 16.97 11.83
C GLU A 577 63.46 16.23 10.96
N GLU A 578 63.20 14.95 11.24
CA GLU A 578 62.19 14.14 10.54
C GLU A 578 60.78 14.71 10.71
N SER A 579 60.43 15.11 11.94
CA SER A 579 59.12 15.70 12.25
C SER A 579 58.90 17.04 11.54
N LEU A 580 59.94 17.88 11.44
CA LEU A 580 59.90 19.16 10.74
C LEU A 580 59.76 18.95 9.21
N GLN A 581 60.48 17.99 8.63
CA GLN A 581 60.35 17.67 7.21
C GLN A 581 58.95 17.16 6.88
N LYS A 582 58.41 16.27 7.73
CA LYS A 582 57.04 15.76 7.58
C LYS A 582 56.00 16.87 7.68
N ALA A 583 56.08 17.73 8.70
CA ALA A 583 55.16 18.85 8.88
C ALA A 583 55.21 19.85 7.71
N LYS A 584 56.39 20.16 7.17
CA LYS A 584 56.55 21.02 5.98
C LYS A 584 55.91 20.41 4.73
N LYS A 585 56.10 19.11 4.52
CA LYS A 585 55.50 18.39 3.38
C LYS A 585 53.97 18.38 3.47
N GLU A 586 53.42 18.09 4.64
CA GLU A 586 51.98 18.10 4.90
C GLU A 586 51.37 19.51 4.74
N LEU A 587 52.11 20.56 5.15
CA LEU A 587 51.67 21.94 4.97
C LEU A 587 51.52 22.31 3.49
N ILE A 588 52.51 21.98 2.65
CA ILE A 588 52.46 22.22 1.20
C ILE A 588 51.28 21.48 0.56
N GLU A 589 51.02 20.23 0.98
CA GLU A 589 49.89 19.46 0.47
C GLU A 589 48.54 20.10 0.85
N ILE A 590 48.41 20.60 2.08
CA ILE A 590 47.21 21.31 2.52
C ILE A 590 47.04 22.64 1.77
N GLU A 591 48.10 23.40 1.54
CA GLU A 591 48.05 24.65 0.76
C GLU A 591 47.59 24.41 -0.69
N ASN A 592 48.05 23.32 -1.32
CA ASN A 592 47.57 22.90 -2.64
C ASN A 592 46.09 22.52 -2.60
N ARG A 593 45.64 21.80 -1.56
CA ARG A 593 44.22 21.45 -1.41
C ARG A 593 43.34 22.68 -1.15
N VAL A 594 43.86 23.72 -0.49
CA VAL A 594 43.16 25.00 -0.30
C VAL A 594 43.03 25.74 -1.64
N SER A 595 44.08 25.77 -2.45
CA SER A 595 44.04 26.42 -3.77
C SER A 595 43.10 25.71 -4.75
N GLU A 596 43.11 24.37 -4.77
CA GLU A 596 42.14 23.56 -5.53
C GLU A 596 40.70 23.81 -5.05
N ASN A 597 40.47 23.83 -3.73
CA ASN A 597 39.15 24.09 -3.16
C ASN A 597 38.63 25.49 -3.54
N LYS A 598 39.52 26.49 -3.56
CA LYS A 598 39.21 27.87 -4.01
C LYS A 598 38.86 27.91 -5.49
N GLN A 599 39.65 27.25 -6.34
CA GLN A 599 39.42 27.22 -7.79
C GLN A 599 38.07 26.60 -8.12
N ILE A 600 37.80 25.39 -7.61
CA ILE A 600 36.55 24.66 -7.87
C ILE A 600 35.34 25.47 -7.39
N PHE A 601 35.45 26.13 -6.24
CA PHE A 601 34.37 26.97 -5.71
C PHE A 601 34.10 28.17 -6.63
N SER A 602 35.15 28.88 -7.06
CA SER A 602 35.01 30.06 -7.92
C SER A 602 34.46 29.74 -9.31
N GLU A 603 34.73 28.54 -9.84
CA GLU A 603 34.20 28.09 -11.13
C GLU A 603 32.74 27.65 -11.05
N LYS A 604 32.37 26.92 -9.99
CA LYS A 604 31.01 26.33 -9.87
C LYS A 604 29.99 27.27 -9.24
N TYR A 605 30.42 28.18 -8.37
CA TYR A 605 29.55 29.00 -7.54
C TYR A 605 29.93 30.49 -7.62
N PRO A 606 29.85 31.11 -8.81
CA PRO A 606 30.27 32.50 -9.02
C PRO A 606 29.44 33.53 -8.23
N ASP A 607 28.21 33.14 -7.86
CA ASP A 607 27.29 33.96 -7.07
C ASP A 607 27.72 34.11 -5.60
N PHE A 608 28.71 33.34 -5.15
CA PHE A 608 29.25 33.37 -3.79
C PHE A 608 30.74 33.68 -3.79
N HIS A 609 31.22 34.45 -2.82
CA HIS A 609 32.63 34.74 -2.66
C HIS A 609 33.30 33.77 -1.67
N PHE A 610 34.34 33.06 -2.11
CA PHE A 610 35.05 32.07 -1.29
C PHE A 610 35.67 32.66 0.00
N GLU A 611 35.90 33.96 0.03
CA GLU A 611 36.52 34.69 1.14
C GLU A 611 35.51 35.25 2.15
N GLU A 612 34.22 35.26 1.82
CA GLU A 612 33.18 35.89 2.63
C GLU A 612 32.60 34.92 3.67
N LYS A 613 32.34 35.41 4.89
CA LYS A 613 31.66 34.63 5.93
C LYS A 613 30.15 34.74 5.74
N ILE A 614 29.58 33.74 5.06
CA ILE A 614 28.15 33.62 4.85
C ILE A 614 27.52 32.79 5.98
N ASP A 615 26.44 33.28 6.58
CA ASP A 615 25.60 32.49 7.47
C ASP A 615 24.69 31.56 6.64
N TRP A 616 25.24 30.40 6.28
CA TRP A 616 24.55 29.41 5.46
C TRP A 616 23.29 28.85 6.11
N GLU A 617 23.21 28.82 7.44
CA GLU A 617 22.04 28.31 8.16
C GLU A 617 20.87 29.27 8.01
N SER A 618 21.10 30.58 8.21
CA SER A 618 20.11 31.61 7.96
C SER A 618 19.69 31.69 6.48
N TYR A 619 20.66 31.60 5.56
CA TYR A 619 20.41 31.67 4.11
C TYR A 619 19.55 30.51 3.60
N THR A 620 19.93 29.26 3.95
CA THR A 620 19.18 28.05 3.54
C THR A 620 17.79 27.99 4.19
N LYS A 621 17.66 28.43 5.44
CA LYS A 621 16.36 28.54 6.13
C LYS A 621 15.44 29.55 5.45
N THR A 622 15.98 30.67 4.99
CA THR A 622 15.20 31.69 4.27
C THR A 622 14.69 31.18 2.92
N ILE A 623 15.52 30.44 2.17
CA ILE A 623 15.08 29.84 0.90
C ILE A 623 14.05 28.73 1.12
N ASN A 624 14.25 27.87 2.12
CA ASN A 624 13.29 26.82 2.46
C ASN A 624 11.92 27.38 2.88
N THR A 625 11.90 28.40 3.74
CA THR A 625 10.65 29.06 4.13
C THR A 625 9.94 29.73 2.95
N LYS A 626 10.68 30.30 1.99
CA LYS A 626 10.10 30.79 0.72
C LYS A 626 9.52 29.65 -0.13
N ILE A 627 10.17 28.50 -0.22
CA ILE A 627 9.66 27.31 -0.95
C ILE A 627 8.38 26.78 -0.29
N GLU A 628 8.36 26.62 1.03
CA GLU A 628 7.19 26.18 1.80
C GLU A 628 6.02 27.15 1.61
N SER A 629 6.29 28.46 1.68
CA SER A 629 5.29 29.50 1.47
C SER A 629 4.72 29.48 0.04
N LEU A 630 5.54 29.21 -0.98
CA LEU A 630 5.08 29.03 -2.37
C LEU A 630 4.22 27.79 -2.55
N GLU A 631 4.57 26.67 -1.91
CA GLU A 631 3.77 25.44 -1.96
C GLU A 631 2.42 25.63 -1.27
N ALA A 632 2.41 26.32 -0.14
CA ALA A 632 1.20 26.74 0.55
C ALA A 632 0.35 27.64 -0.37
N PHE A 633 0.95 28.67 -0.99
CA PHE A 633 0.27 29.59 -1.90
C PHE A 633 -0.37 28.85 -3.09
N GLN A 634 0.36 27.94 -3.74
CA GLN A 634 -0.15 27.12 -4.84
C GLN A 634 -1.38 26.31 -4.42
N THR A 635 -1.31 25.67 -3.25
CA THR A 635 -2.41 24.88 -2.70
C THR A 635 -3.64 25.74 -2.43
N LYS A 636 -3.45 26.95 -1.87
CA LYS A 636 -4.54 27.91 -1.64
C LYS A 636 -5.17 28.38 -2.96
N GLN A 637 -4.36 28.64 -3.98
CA GLN A 637 -4.84 29.03 -5.31
C GLN A 637 -5.68 27.94 -5.97
N GLN A 638 -5.26 26.67 -5.89
CA GLN A 638 -6.02 25.54 -6.40
C GLN A 638 -7.36 25.38 -5.68
N LYS A 639 -7.38 25.50 -4.35
CA LYS A 639 -8.62 25.46 -3.55
C LYS A 639 -9.57 26.59 -3.92
N LEU A 640 -9.07 27.83 -4.08
CA LEU A 640 -9.88 28.96 -4.52
C LEU A 640 -10.46 28.75 -5.94
N SER A 641 -9.69 28.15 -6.85
CA SER A 641 -10.18 27.79 -8.19
C SER A 641 -11.34 26.79 -8.12
N ALA A 642 -11.20 25.74 -7.29
CA ALA A 642 -12.25 24.74 -7.09
C ALA A 642 -13.53 25.34 -6.46
N ILE A 643 -13.38 26.30 -5.54
CA ILE A 643 -14.52 27.02 -4.97
C ILE A 643 -15.19 27.92 -6.02
N ALA A 644 -14.39 28.61 -6.85
CA ALA A 644 -14.88 29.49 -7.90
C ALA A 644 -15.67 28.75 -8.99
N THR A 645 -15.28 27.51 -9.33
CA THR A 645 -16.05 26.66 -10.26
C THR A 645 -17.24 25.97 -9.58
N GLY A 646 -17.11 25.60 -8.30
CA GLY A 646 -18.16 24.92 -7.54
C GLY A 646 -19.37 25.80 -7.18
N LEU A 647 -19.17 27.07 -6.80
CA LEU A 647 -20.25 27.97 -6.36
C LEU A 647 -21.35 28.19 -7.43
N PRO A 648 -21.02 28.46 -8.71
CA PRO A 648 -22.03 28.57 -9.77
C PRO A 648 -22.87 27.30 -9.96
N ILE A 649 -22.22 26.12 -9.96
CA ILE A 649 -22.91 24.83 -10.15
C ILE A 649 -23.89 24.57 -9.01
N LEU A 650 -23.51 24.95 -7.79
CA LEU A 650 -24.38 24.83 -6.62
C LEU A 650 -25.59 25.77 -6.71
N GLY A 651 -25.42 26.98 -7.25
CA GLY A 651 -26.53 27.89 -7.55
C GLY A 651 -27.50 27.33 -8.59
N GLU A 652 -26.99 26.67 -9.63
CA GLU A 652 -27.81 25.96 -10.62
C GLU A 652 -28.58 24.79 -9.99
N LEU A 653 -27.93 23.99 -9.13
CA LEU A 653 -28.54 22.87 -8.42
C LEU A 653 -29.71 23.33 -7.54
N ASP A 654 -29.57 24.44 -6.81
CA ASP A 654 -30.68 24.99 -6.00
C ASP A 654 -31.84 25.43 -6.90
N ASN A 655 -31.57 26.09 -8.02
CA ASN A 655 -32.62 26.50 -8.98
C ASN A 655 -33.39 25.29 -9.54
N ILE A 656 -32.68 24.27 -10.03
CA ILE A 656 -33.27 23.01 -10.53
C ILE A 656 -34.14 22.35 -9.45
N LEU A 657 -33.67 22.36 -8.19
CA LEU A 657 -34.39 21.77 -7.07
C LEU A 657 -35.66 22.56 -6.69
N GLN A 658 -35.63 23.90 -6.75
CA GLN A 658 -36.83 24.73 -6.56
C GLN A 658 -37.86 24.51 -7.69
N GLN A 659 -37.41 24.47 -8.93
CA GLN A 659 -38.26 24.20 -10.10
C GLN A 659 -38.89 22.80 -10.00
N GLY A 660 -38.11 21.78 -9.64
CA GLY A 660 -38.60 20.41 -9.43
C GLY A 660 -39.66 20.31 -8.31
N LYS A 661 -39.49 21.05 -7.20
CA LYS A 661 -40.48 21.13 -6.12
C LYS A 661 -41.78 21.80 -6.56
N LEU A 662 -41.69 22.84 -7.39
CA LEU A 662 -42.85 23.57 -7.91
C LEU A 662 -43.64 22.68 -8.89
N LEU A 663 -42.94 22.01 -9.82
CA LEU A 663 -43.51 21.00 -10.72
C LEU A 663 -44.16 19.84 -9.95
N GLN A 664 -43.52 19.33 -8.89
CA GLN A 664 -44.10 18.27 -8.07
C GLN A 664 -45.40 18.68 -7.40
N LYS A 665 -45.48 19.92 -6.87
CA LYS A 665 -46.72 20.46 -6.30
C LYS A 665 -47.81 20.60 -7.36
N GLN A 666 -47.46 21.11 -8.56
CA GLN A 666 -48.40 21.24 -9.68
C GLN A 666 -48.92 19.88 -10.16
N LEU A 667 -48.08 18.85 -10.16
CA LEU A 667 -48.47 17.49 -10.56
C LEU A 667 -49.41 16.87 -9.53
N GLN A 668 -49.10 16.98 -8.23
CA GLN A 668 -49.94 16.48 -7.14
C GLN A 668 -51.30 17.18 -7.04
N SER A 669 -51.39 18.47 -7.39
CA SER A 669 -52.67 19.17 -7.43
C SER A 669 -53.52 18.82 -8.64
N SER A 670 -52.90 18.44 -9.76
CA SER A 670 -53.58 18.24 -11.04
C SER A 670 -53.92 16.77 -11.32
N TYR A 671 -53.14 15.81 -10.81
CA TYR A 671 -53.34 14.39 -11.06
C TYR A 671 -52.72 13.53 -9.94
N SER A 672 -53.53 12.67 -9.34
CA SER A 672 -53.13 11.79 -8.22
C SER A 672 -52.87 10.34 -8.61
N GLY A 673 -53.10 9.96 -9.87
CA GLY A 673 -52.88 8.60 -10.36
C GLY A 673 -51.41 8.33 -10.72
N ASN A 674 -51.10 7.08 -11.03
CA ASN A 674 -49.72 6.65 -11.35
C ASN A 674 -49.40 6.80 -12.85
N ASN A 675 -50.36 6.51 -13.73
CA ASN A 675 -50.13 6.46 -15.19
C ASN A 675 -51.29 7.11 -15.96
N ILE A 676 -51.12 8.38 -16.33
CA ILE A 676 -52.19 9.15 -16.99
C ILE A 676 -52.62 8.56 -18.34
N VAL A 677 -51.69 7.90 -19.04
CA VAL A 677 -51.96 7.30 -20.35
C VAL A 677 -52.86 6.08 -20.22
N GLU A 678 -52.68 5.29 -19.16
CA GLU A 678 -53.48 4.09 -18.88
C GLU A 678 -54.88 4.48 -18.37
N ASP A 679 -54.93 5.39 -17.40
CA ASP A 679 -56.20 5.94 -16.88
C ASP A 679 -57.02 6.58 -18.02
N SER A 680 -56.40 7.37 -18.90
CA SER A 680 -57.08 7.97 -20.06
C SER A 680 -57.53 6.94 -21.09
N ARG A 681 -56.80 5.83 -21.28
CA ARG A 681 -57.19 4.78 -22.22
C ARG A 681 -58.44 4.06 -21.73
N GLU A 682 -58.52 3.73 -20.44
CA GLU A 682 -59.71 3.10 -19.87
C GLU A 682 -60.97 3.96 -20.02
N PHE A 683 -60.85 5.28 -19.83
CA PHE A 683 -61.95 6.22 -20.08
C PHE A 683 -62.34 6.27 -21.57
N MET A 684 -61.37 6.26 -22.50
CA MET A 684 -61.66 6.24 -23.95
C MET A 684 -62.38 4.97 -24.40
N ASP A 685 -61.98 3.81 -23.89
CA ASP A 685 -62.59 2.53 -24.26
C ASP A 685 -64.05 2.45 -23.81
N LYS A 686 -64.33 2.86 -22.56
CA LYS A 686 -65.71 2.95 -22.03
C LYS A 686 -66.57 3.95 -22.81
N TRP A 687 -66.01 5.09 -23.20
CA TRP A 687 -66.71 6.10 -23.99
C TRP A 687 -67.11 5.59 -25.39
N ASN A 688 -66.17 4.93 -26.07
CA ASN A 688 -66.42 4.38 -27.40
C ASN A 688 -67.51 3.28 -27.37
N ALA A 689 -67.50 2.44 -26.33
CA ALA A 689 -68.53 1.41 -26.14
C ALA A 689 -69.94 2.02 -25.97
N LEU A 690 -70.08 3.04 -25.13
CA LEU A 690 -71.37 3.72 -24.89
C LEU A 690 -71.93 4.41 -26.14
N ILE A 691 -71.07 5.07 -26.94
CA ILE A 691 -71.51 5.71 -28.21
C ILE A 691 -71.92 4.67 -29.24
N GLN A 692 -71.17 3.58 -29.38
CA GLN A 692 -71.51 2.51 -30.33
C GLN A 692 -72.88 1.91 -29.99
N GLU A 693 -73.13 1.64 -28.72
CA GLU A 693 -74.42 1.15 -28.24
C GLU A 693 -75.55 2.16 -28.50
N LYS A 694 -75.34 3.46 -28.22
CA LYS A 694 -76.30 4.54 -28.49
C LYS A 694 -76.70 4.60 -29.97
N ASN A 695 -75.72 4.52 -30.87
CA ASN A 695 -75.95 4.61 -32.31
C ASN A 695 -76.69 3.38 -32.82
N TYR A 696 -76.30 2.19 -32.35
CA TYR A 696 -77.00 0.94 -32.65
C TYR A 696 -78.47 0.97 -32.21
N LEU A 697 -78.74 1.39 -30.97
CA LEU A 697 -80.10 1.44 -30.42
C LEU A 697 -80.98 2.47 -31.14
N LYS A 698 -80.45 3.65 -31.50
CA LYS A 698 -81.18 4.67 -32.27
C LYS A 698 -81.55 4.20 -33.66
N GLU A 699 -80.61 3.57 -34.36
CA GLU A 699 -80.84 3.06 -35.71
C GLU A 699 -81.89 1.93 -35.68
N ASN A 700 -81.79 1.03 -34.70
CA ASN A 700 -82.77 -0.03 -34.48
C ASN A 700 -84.18 0.53 -34.18
N GLN A 701 -84.31 1.56 -33.33
CA GLN A 701 -85.59 2.20 -33.04
C GLN A 701 -86.20 2.88 -34.27
N LYS A 702 -85.38 3.54 -35.09
CA LYS A 702 -85.81 4.19 -36.33
C LYS A 702 -86.37 3.15 -37.31
N GLN A 703 -85.62 2.07 -37.55
CA GLN A 703 -86.03 0.97 -38.42
C GLN A 703 -87.33 0.31 -37.95
N GLN A 704 -87.47 0.07 -36.63
CA GLN A 704 -88.68 -0.52 -36.06
C GLN A 704 -89.91 0.41 -36.18
N LYS A 705 -89.77 1.73 -36.00
CA LYS A 705 -90.89 2.70 -36.16
C LYS A 705 -91.34 2.79 -37.62
N GLU A 706 -90.39 2.83 -38.55
CA GLU A 706 -90.68 2.88 -39.97
C GLU A 706 -91.40 1.60 -40.42
N GLN A 707 -90.91 0.44 -40.00
CA GLN A 707 -91.59 -0.85 -40.21
C GLN A 707 -93.00 -0.87 -39.60
N LEU A 708 -93.20 -0.37 -38.38
CA LEU A 708 -94.53 -0.34 -37.77
C LEU A 708 -95.51 0.53 -38.58
N SER A 709 -95.10 1.73 -39.00
CA SER A 709 -95.96 2.64 -39.78
C SER A 709 -96.39 2.03 -41.12
N GLN A 710 -95.44 1.42 -41.84
CA GLN A 710 -95.72 0.76 -43.12
C GLN A 710 -96.64 -0.45 -42.98
N GLN A 711 -96.56 -1.19 -41.87
CA GLN A 711 -97.41 -2.36 -41.64
C GLN A 711 -98.84 -1.98 -41.20
N VAL A 712 -99.02 -0.87 -40.48
CA VAL A 712 -100.37 -0.37 -40.13
C VAL A 712 -101.13 0.03 -41.39
N GLU A 713 -100.50 0.81 -42.27
CA GLU A 713 -101.12 1.27 -43.52
C GLU A 713 -101.51 0.10 -44.45
N LYS A 714 -100.65 -0.92 -44.54
CA LYS A 714 -100.94 -2.16 -45.30
C LYS A 714 -102.11 -2.97 -44.72
N TYR A 715 -102.26 -2.99 -43.40
CA TYR A 715 -103.35 -3.72 -42.74
C TYR A 715 -104.73 -3.11 -43.00
N GLU A 716 -104.85 -1.79 -42.97
CA GLU A 716 -106.12 -1.09 -43.21
C GLU A 716 -106.58 -1.20 -44.67
N LEU A 717 -105.66 -1.08 -45.63
CA LEU A 717 -105.91 -1.28 -47.06
C LEU A 717 -106.38 -2.71 -47.39
N LEU A 718 -105.81 -3.70 -46.70
CA LEU A 718 -106.12 -5.11 -46.89
C LEU A 718 -107.56 -5.45 -46.44
N LEU A 719 -107.98 -4.92 -45.29
CA LEU A 719 -109.33 -5.13 -44.74
C LEU A 719 -110.44 -4.65 -45.70
N ALA A 720 -110.25 -3.48 -46.31
CA ALA A 720 -111.21 -2.90 -47.26
C ALA A 720 -111.37 -3.73 -48.54
N LYS A 721 -110.34 -4.52 -48.93
CA LYS A 721 -110.31 -5.33 -50.16
C LYS A 721 -110.89 -6.74 -49.99
N LEU A 722 -110.71 -7.37 -48.82
CA LEU A 722 -111.07 -8.78 -48.58
C LEU A 722 -112.55 -9.04 -48.40
N GLN A 723 -113.24 -8.11 -47.74
CA GLN A 723 -114.60 -8.30 -47.26
C GLN A 723 -115.63 -8.59 -48.40
N PRO A 724 -115.55 -7.98 -49.59
CA PRO A 724 -116.43 -8.32 -50.72
C PRO A 724 -116.06 -9.62 -51.46
N GLU A 725 -114.77 -10.00 -51.55
CA GLU A 725 -114.32 -11.11 -52.41
C GLU A 725 -114.55 -12.49 -51.76
N ILE A 726 -114.57 -12.55 -50.43
CA ILE A 726 -114.85 -13.79 -49.67
C ILE A 726 -116.29 -14.26 -49.84
N ILE A 727 -117.23 -13.32 -49.93
CA ILE A 727 -118.65 -13.59 -50.13
C ILE A 727 -118.88 -14.21 -51.52
N LYS A 728 -118.10 -13.79 -52.53
CA LYS A 728 -118.18 -14.25 -53.92
C LYS A 728 -117.67 -15.69 -54.13
N GLN A 729 -116.74 -16.15 -53.30
CA GLN A 729 -116.18 -17.51 -53.33
C GLN A 729 -117.03 -18.52 -52.53
N GLY A 730 -118.20 -18.11 -52.03
CA GLY A 730 -119.17 -18.99 -51.36
C GLY A 730 -119.02 -19.10 -49.85
N PHE A 731 -118.35 -18.15 -49.17
CA PHE A 731 -118.12 -18.16 -47.72
C PHE A 731 -118.78 -16.96 -47.01
N GLU A 732 -119.35 -17.20 -45.81
CA GLU A 732 -120.24 -16.25 -45.11
C GLU A 732 -119.52 -15.18 -44.24
N SER A 733 -118.23 -15.35 -43.91
CA SER A 733 -117.43 -14.36 -43.18
C SER A 733 -115.93 -14.57 -43.40
N ILE A 734 -115.11 -13.54 -43.13
CA ILE A 734 -113.63 -13.61 -43.21
C ILE A 734 -113.08 -14.72 -42.29
N GLU A 735 -113.68 -14.88 -41.11
CA GLU A 735 -113.32 -15.93 -40.14
C GLU A 735 -113.74 -17.35 -40.57
N ARG A 736 -114.88 -17.52 -41.26
CA ARG A 736 -115.31 -18.83 -41.79
C ARG A 736 -114.51 -19.26 -43.02
N ALA A 737 -114.15 -18.32 -43.89
CA ALA A 737 -113.25 -18.58 -45.01
C ALA A 737 -111.83 -18.97 -44.54
N PHE A 738 -111.32 -18.34 -43.49
CA PHE A 738 -110.04 -18.71 -42.87
C PHE A 738 -110.05 -20.12 -42.22
N LYS A 739 -111.21 -20.62 -41.75
CA LYS A 739 -111.33 -21.98 -41.20
C LYS A 739 -111.40 -23.09 -42.27
N ALA A 740 -111.86 -22.78 -43.47
CA ALA A 740 -111.87 -23.71 -44.62
C ALA A 740 -110.50 -23.79 -45.33
N LEU A 741 -109.66 -22.76 -45.12
CA LEU A 741 -108.23 -22.79 -45.41
C LEU A 741 -107.55 -23.85 -44.54
N LEU A 742 -106.95 -24.86 -45.19
CA LEU A 742 -105.93 -25.67 -44.53
C LEU A 742 -104.89 -24.71 -43.91
N PRO A 743 -104.45 -24.92 -42.65
CA PRO A 743 -103.49 -24.03 -41.99
C PRO A 743 -102.29 -23.80 -42.91
N GLY A 744 -101.77 -22.58 -42.98
CA GLY A 744 -100.53 -22.29 -43.72
C GLY A 744 -99.49 -23.37 -43.43
N ASN A 745 -99.17 -23.65 -42.17
CA ASN A 745 -98.24 -24.72 -41.81
C ASN A 745 -98.64 -26.17 -42.17
N LYS A 746 -99.78 -26.44 -42.78
CA LYS A 746 -100.19 -27.77 -43.26
C LYS A 746 -100.34 -27.76 -44.78
N PHE A 747 -100.88 -26.68 -45.36
CA PHE A 747 -100.84 -26.42 -46.79
C PHE A 747 -99.46 -26.00 -47.27
N LEU A 748 -98.82 -24.97 -46.71
CA LEU A 748 -97.38 -24.70 -46.80
C LEU A 748 -96.54 -25.85 -46.25
N LYS A 749 -96.92 -26.68 -45.25
CA LYS A 749 -96.07 -27.88 -45.04
C LYS A 749 -96.11 -28.82 -46.22
N LEU A 750 -97.26 -29.04 -46.83
CA LEU A 750 -97.40 -29.91 -47.99
C LEU A 750 -96.87 -29.23 -49.28
N LYS A 751 -97.06 -27.93 -49.42
CA LYS A 751 -96.62 -27.08 -50.54
C LYS A 751 -95.15 -26.69 -50.38
N ASP A 752 -94.66 -26.30 -49.22
CA ASP A 752 -93.21 -26.20 -48.88
C ASP A 752 -92.57 -27.58 -48.85
N GLN A 753 -93.23 -28.69 -48.51
CA GLN A 753 -92.60 -30.00 -48.73
C GLN A 753 -92.37 -30.21 -50.23
N LYS A 754 -93.36 -29.88 -51.07
CA LYS A 754 -93.21 -29.92 -52.53
C LYS A 754 -92.20 -28.88 -53.07
N ASP A 755 -92.29 -27.62 -52.63
CA ASP A 755 -91.51 -26.47 -53.06
C ASP A 755 -90.12 -26.45 -52.43
N SER A 756 -89.91 -26.98 -51.22
CA SER A 756 -88.60 -27.18 -50.60
C SER A 756 -87.88 -28.31 -51.30
N ILE A 757 -88.54 -29.43 -51.60
CA ILE A 757 -87.92 -30.47 -52.43
C ILE A 757 -87.53 -29.90 -53.81
N LEU A 758 -88.33 -29.00 -54.40
CA LEU A 758 -88.02 -28.33 -55.67
C LEU A 758 -86.95 -27.22 -55.55
N ARG A 759 -86.94 -26.42 -54.46
CA ARG A 759 -85.98 -25.36 -54.19
C ARG A 759 -84.63 -25.91 -53.75
N GLU A 760 -84.60 -26.92 -52.87
CA GLU A 760 -83.40 -27.65 -52.48
C GLU A 760 -82.79 -28.29 -53.71
N LYS A 761 -83.59 -28.94 -54.56
CA LYS A 761 -83.12 -29.43 -55.85
C LYS A 761 -82.51 -28.30 -56.69
N SER A 762 -83.21 -27.18 -56.90
CA SER A 762 -82.70 -26.04 -57.69
C SER A 762 -81.43 -25.39 -57.10
N ASN A 763 -81.33 -25.28 -55.77
CA ASN A 763 -80.18 -24.70 -55.07
C ASN A 763 -78.97 -25.64 -55.13
N VAL A 764 -79.19 -26.94 -54.96
CA VAL A 764 -78.19 -27.98 -55.13
C VAL A 764 -77.69 -27.98 -56.59
N THR A 765 -78.58 -27.91 -57.59
CA THR A 765 -78.18 -27.81 -59.01
C THR A 765 -77.38 -26.53 -59.30
N THR A 766 -77.79 -25.39 -58.74
CA THR A 766 -77.08 -24.10 -58.92
C THR A 766 -75.72 -24.09 -58.21
N GLY A 767 -75.64 -24.68 -57.01
CA GLY A 767 -74.42 -24.86 -56.23
C GLY A 767 -73.41 -25.78 -56.93
N ILE A 768 -73.89 -26.90 -57.47
CA ILE A 768 -73.10 -27.80 -58.34
C ILE A 768 -72.54 -27.00 -59.53
N SER A 769 -73.36 -26.21 -60.22
CA SER A 769 -72.90 -25.44 -61.39
C SER A 769 -71.86 -24.36 -61.06
N THR A 770 -71.94 -23.75 -59.88
CA THR A 770 -71.03 -22.68 -59.44
C THR A 770 -69.70 -23.25 -58.99
N LEU A 771 -69.74 -24.31 -58.18
CA LEU A 771 -68.54 -25.03 -57.75
C LEU A 771 -67.84 -25.70 -58.95
N GLN A 772 -68.59 -26.20 -59.93
CA GLN A 772 -68.01 -26.73 -61.17
C GLN A 772 -67.27 -25.65 -61.98
N LYS A 773 -67.76 -24.41 -62.03
CA LYS A 773 -67.05 -23.29 -62.68
C LYS A 773 -65.75 -22.94 -61.96
N GLN A 774 -65.76 -22.87 -60.63
CA GLN A 774 -64.56 -22.60 -59.83
C GLN A 774 -63.54 -23.75 -59.91
N LEU A 775 -64.02 -24.99 -59.94
CA LEU A 775 -63.18 -26.18 -60.11
C LEU A 775 -62.42 -26.16 -61.45
N ILE A 776 -63.06 -25.72 -62.53
CA ILE A 776 -62.42 -25.58 -63.85
C ILE A 776 -61.28 -24.56 -63.79
N GLU A 777 -61.47 -23.45 -63.08
CA GLU A 777 -60.46 -22.39 -62.93
C GLU A 777 -59.28 -22.83 -62.06
N PHE A 778 -59.52 -23.59 -60.99
CA PHE A 778 -58.44 -24.16 -60.17
C PHE A 778 -57.69 -25.30 -60.88
N LYS A 779 -58.38 -26.16 -61.64
CA LYS A 779 -57.76 -27.22 -62.45
C LYS A 779 -56.90 -26.66 -63.59
N ALA A 780 -57.21 -25.47 -64.12
CA ALA A 780 -56.39 -24.82 -65.15
C ALA A 780 -54.99 -24.42 -64.67
N ASN A 781 -54.81 -24.24 -63.36
CA ASN A 781 -53.53 -23.85 -62.73
C ASN A 781 -52.87 -25.01 -61.95
N GLU A 782 -53.41 -26.23 -62.08
CA GLU A 782 -52.94 -27.41 -61.35
C GLU A 782 -51.67 -27.99 -61.97
N SER A 783 -50.65 -28.25 -61.14
CA SER A 783 -49.45 -28.96 -61.60
C SER A 783 -49.72 -30.46 -61.81
N GLU A 784 -49.04 -31.10 -62.77
CA GLU A 784 -49.09 -32.55 -63.02
C GLU A 784 -48.58 -33.42 -61.85
N ARG A 785 -47.85 -32.84 -60.87
CA ARG A 785 -47.29 -33.57 -59.71
C ARG A 785 -48.39 -34.02 -58.74
N THR A 786 -48.25 -35.18 -58.10
CA THR A 786 -49.24 -35.64 -57.12
C THR A 786 -49.11 -34.92 -55.76
N THR A 787 -50.17 -34.92 -54.95
CA THR A 787 -50.13 -34.36 -53.58
C THR A 787 -49.12 -35.08 -52.68
N VAL A 788 -48.90 -36.38 -52.93
CA VAL A 788 -47.94 -37.19 -52.17
C VAL A 788 -46.51 -36.81 -52.56
N ASP A 789 -46.24 -36.61 -53.85
CA ASP A 789 -44.92 -36.19 -54.33
C ASP A 789 -44.54 -34.80 -53.80
N LEU A 790 -45.47 -33.83 -53.86
CA LEU A 790 -45.26 -32.48 -53.35
C LEU A 790 -45.06 -32.44 -51.82
N ALA A 791 -45.82 -33.23 -51.05
CA ALA A 791 -45.64 -33.32 -49.60
C ALA A 791 -44.32 -34.00 -49.20
N THR A 792 -43.89 -35.01 -49.97
CA THR A 792 -42.60 -35.68 -49.75
C THR A 792 -41.43 -34.76 -50.10
N GLU A 793 -41.54 -34.00 -51.19
CA GLU A 793 -40.56 -32.99 -51.59
C GLU A 793 -40.50 -31.83 -50.58
N GLN A 794 -41.65 -31.37 -50.07
CA GLN A 794 -41.73 -30.35 -49.00
C GLN A 794 -41.00 -30.83 -47.75
N SER A 795 -41.32 -32.03 -47.25
CA SER A 795 -40.70 -32.59 -46.04
C SER A 795 -39.19 -32.71 -46.18
N ARG A 796 -38.70 -33.20 -47.33
CA ARG A 796 -37.26 -33.30 -47.61
C ARG A 796 -36.59 -31.92 -47.64
N LYS A 797 -37.14 -30.96 -48.39
CA LYS A 797 -36.58 -29.60 -48.49
C LYS A 797 -36.66 -28.83 -47.17
N GLN A 798 -37.68 -29.10 -46.36
CA GLN A 798 -37.85 -28.52 -45.02
C GLN A 798 -36.75 -29.02 -44.07
N GLN A 799 -36.46 -30.32 -44.08
CA GLN A 799 -35.34 -30.90 -43.31
C GLN A 799 -33.98 -30.34 -43.75
N GLU A 800 -33.75 -30.22 -45.08
CA GLU A 800 -32.53 -29.61 -45.62
C GLU A 800 -32.41 -28.13 -45.22
N PHE A 801 -33.52 -27.38 -45.23
CA PHE A 801 -33.59 -25.98 -44.81
C PHE A 801 -33.24 -25.82 -43.33
N GLU A 802 -33.86 -26.60 -42.45
CA GLU A 802 -33.60 -26.57 -41.00
C GLU A 802 -32.15 -26.92 -40.67
N LEU A 803 -31.58 -27.91 -41.36
CA LEU A 803 -30.18 -28.30 -41.21
C LEU A 803 -29.23 -27.16 -41.62
N PHE A 804 -29.41 -26.58 -42.81
CA PHE A 804 -28.54 -25.49 -43.28
C PHE A 804 -28.74 -24.20 -42.49
N GLN A 805 -29.94 -23.91 -42.02
CA GLN A 805 -30.21 -22.79 -41.13
C GLN A 805 -29.46 -22.96 -39.80
N SER A 806 -29.54 -24.13 -39.18
CA SER A 806 -28.80 -24.46 -37.95
C SER A 806 -27.28 -24.29 -38.12
N ILE A 807 -26.73 -24.78 -39.24
CA ILE A 807 -25.30 -24.62 -39.57
C ILE A 807 -24.94 -23.13 -39.75
N CYS A 808 -25.78 -22.35 -40.43
CA CYS A 808 -25.56 -20.91 -40.58
C CYS A 808 -25.56 -20.18 -39.24
N GLU A 809 -26.47 -20.53 -38.33
CA GLU A 809 -26.54 -19.95 -36.98
C GLU A 809 -25.29 -20.30 -36.15
N GLU A 810 -24.83 -21.55 -36.22
CA GLU A 810 -23.60 -21.99 -35.54
C GLU A 810 -22.36 -21.27 -36.09
N LEU A 811 -22.23 -21.17 -37.41
CA LEU A 811 -21.11 -20.46 -38.06
C LEU A 811 -21.12 -18.97 -37.73
N ARG A 812 -22.29 -18.30 -37.78
CA ARG A 812 -22.41 -16.89 -37.37
C ARG A 812 -22.00 -16.70 -35.92
N ARG A 813 -22.43 -17.59 -35.02
CA ARG A 813 -22.06 -17.54 -33.60
C ARG A 813 -20.55 -17.69 -33.40
N LYS A 814 -19.89 -18.63 -34.10
CA LYS A 814 -18.44 -18.81 -34.04
C LYS A 814 -17.68 -17.58 -34.54
N LEU A 815 -18.11 -16.99 -35.65
CA LEU A 815 -17.52 -15.78 -36.21
C LEU A 815 -17.72 -14.55 -35.32
N GLU A 816 -18.90 -14.39 -34.73
CA GLU A 816 -19.21 -13.28 -33.82
C GLU A 816 -18.44 -13.40 -32.50
N ASN A 817 -18.39 -14.60 -31.91
CA ASN A 817 -17.55 -14.85 -30.73
C ASN A 817 -16.08 -14.49 -30.99
N ASN A 818 -15.55 -14.83 -32.18
CA ASN A 818 -14.18 -14.50 -32.55
C ASN A 818 -13.95 -12.98 -32.67
N LYS A 819 -14.91 -12.23 -33.23
CA LYS A 819 -14.87 -10.76 -33.23
C LYS A 819 -14.90 -10.19 -31.82
N ASP A 820 -15.76 -10.73 -30.96
CA ASP A 820 -15.87 -10.31 -29.57
C ASP A 820 -14.55 -10.55 -28.82
N TYR A 821 -13.92 -11.71 -28.99
CA TYR A 821 -12.60 -12.00 -28.41
C TYR A 821 -11.52 -11.03 -28.90
N LEU A 822 -11.47 -10.73 -30.20
CA LEU A 822 -10.54 -9.74 -30.76
C LEU A 822 -10.76 -8.34 -30.15
N SER A 823 -12.01 -7.92 -29.97
CA SER A 823 -12.32 -6.63 -29.35
C SER A 823 -11.89 -6.56 -27.88
N LYS A 824 -12.12 -7.64 -27.12
CA LYS A 824 -11.73 -7.77 -25.72
C LYS A 824 -10.22 -7.81 -25.55
N LEU A 825 -9.50 -8.54 -26.40
CA LEU A 825 -8.04 -8.58 -26.41
C LEU A 825 -7.46 -7.17 -26.58
N LYS A 826 -7.93 -6.41 -27.58
CA LYS A 826 -7.49 -5.04 -27.81
C LYS A 826 -7.79 -4.12 -26.62
N GLN A 827 -8.91 -4.32 -25.94
CA GLN A 827 -9.25 -3.55 -24.74
C GLN A 827 -8.32 -3.89 -23.56
N LEU A 828 -8.04 -5.18 -23.33
CA LEU A 828 -7.13 -5.65 -22.28
C LEU A 828 -5.69 -5.17 -22.53
N GLU A 829 -5.19 -5.23 -23.76
CA GLU A 829 -3.87 -4.72 -24.14
C GLU A 829 -3.71 -3.23 -23.82
N ASN A 830 -4.72 -2.42 -24.16
CA ASN A 830 -4.71 -0.98 -23.85
C ASN A 830 -4.70 -0.72 -22.33
N GLN A 831 -5.50 -1.47 -21.57
CA GLN A 831 -5.55 -1.35 -20.11
C GLN A 831 -4.22 -1.76 -19.46
N ILE A 832 -3.58 -2.82 -19.94
CA ILE A 832 -2.25 -3.24 -19.49
C ILE A 832 -1.23 -2.14 -19.78
N ALA A 833 -1.19 -1.59 -21.00
CA ALA A 833 -0.24 -0.55 -21.37
C ALA A 833 -0.36 0.70 -20.48
N GLU A 834 -1.58 1.11 -20.14
CA GLU A 834 -1.82 2.23 -19.24
C GLU A 834 -1.37 1.93 -17.81
N LYS A 835 -1.68 0.74 -17.29
CA LYS A 835 -1.24 0.31 -15.95
C LYS A 835 0.27 0.09 -15.85
N GLU A 836 0.92 -0.41 -16.90
CA GLU A 836 2.37 -0.52 -16.97
C GLU A 836 3.06 0.84 -16.89
N LYS A 837 2.46 1.87 -17.52
CA LYS A 837 2.95 3.25 -17.42
C LYS A 837 2.85 3.78 -15.99
N GLN A 838 1.76 3.49 -15.28
CA GLN A 838 1.54 3.89 -13.90
C GLN A 838 2.44 3.11 -12.91
N SER A 839 2.70 1.82 -13.17
CA SER A 839 3.50 0.95 -12.29
C SER A 839 5.03 1.08 -12.49
N LYS A 840 5.48 1.80 -13.53
CA LYS A 840 6.91 2.01 -13.83
C LYS A 840 7.73 2.50 -12.64
N ARG A 841 7.20 3.44 -11.84
CA ARG A 841 7.87 3.95 -10.64
C ARG A 841 8.07 2.85 -9.59
N TRP A 842 7.04 2.04 -9.36
CA TRP A 842 7.09 0.94 -8.39
C TRP A 842 8.00 -0.18 -8.85
N ARG A 843 8.05 -0.45 -10.16
CA ARG A 843 9.01 -1.38 -10.75
C ARG A 843 10.44 -0.92 -10.48
N LEU A 844 10.76 0.34 -10.77
CA LEU A 844 12.09 0.90 -10.51
C LEU A 844 12.46 0.83 -9.01
N LEU A 845 11.53 1.21 -8.14
CA LEU A 845 11.74 1.17 -6.69
C LEU A 845 11.99 -0.26 -6.21
N ASN A 846 11.19 -1.23 -6.68
CA ASN A 846 11.39 -2.63 -6.35
C ASN A 846 12.71 -3.18 -6.89
N THR A 847 13.13 -2.78 -8.09
CA THR A 847 14.44 -3.16 -8.63
C THR A 847 15.60 -2.64 -7.80
N LEU A 848 15.51 -1.41 -7.27
CA LEU A 848 16.59 -0.80 -6.49
C LEU A 848 16.65 -1.35 -5.06
N ILE A 849 15.54 -1.31 -4.32
CA ILE A 849 15.52 -1.59 -2.88
C ILE A 849 14.57 -2.72 -2.48
N GLY A 850 13.69 -3.15 -3.38
CA GLY A 850 12.65 -4.11 -3.06
C GLY A 850 13.19 -5.52 -2.91
N ASP A 851 12.79 -6.17 -1.82
CA ASP A 851 13.03 -7.58 -1.57
C ASP A 851 11.93 -8.12 -0.64
N ARG A 852 11.55 -9.39 -0.82
CA ARG A 852 10.51 -10.04 -0.02
C ARG A 852 10.87 -10.12 1.47
N GLN A 853 12.15 -10.29 1.78
CA GLN A 853 12.66 -10.32 3.15
C GLN A 853 13.26 -8.98 3.60
N GLY A 854 13.30 -7.99 2.70
CA GLY A 854 13.93 -6.69 2.90
C GLY A 854 15.45 -6.73 3.01
N LYS A 855 16.11 -7.84 2.64
CA LYS A 855 17.56 -8.01 2.79
C LYS A 855 18.32 -6.99 1.93
N LYS A 856 17.96 -6.83 0.66
CA LYS A 856 18.72 -6.01 -0.30
C LYS A 856 19.05 -4.58 0.18
N PHE A 857 18.04 -3.84 0.64
CA PHE A 857 18.25 -2.46 1.10
C PHE A 857 18.91 -2.41 2.49
N ASN A 858 18.60 -3.39 3.34
CA ASN A 858 19.17 -3.53 4.66
C ASN A 858 20.67 -3.86 4.59
N ASP A 859 21.08 -4.80 3.77
CA ASP A 859 22.47 -5.20 3.56
C ASP A 859 23.29 -4.02 3.03
N PHE A 860 22.72 -3.23 2.11
CA PHE A 860 23.35 -1.99 1.64
C PHE A 860 23.57 -0.98 2.78
N ALA A 861 22.56 -0.75 3.63
CA ALA A 861 22.67 0.14 4.77
C ALA A 861 23.67 -0.38 5.83
N GLN A 862 23.66 -1.69 6.08
CA GLN A 862 24.60 -2.36 6.99
C GLN A 862 26.03 -2.29 6.47
N ASP A 863 26.26 -2.49 5.18
CA ASP A 863 27.59 -2.39 4.58
C ASP A 863 28.14 -0.96 4.71
N LEU A 864 27.32 0.07 4.52
CA LEU A 864 27.72 1.46 4.73
C LEU A 864 28.06 1.75 6.21
N THR A 865 27.23 1.23 7.12
CA THR A 865 27.40 1.35 8.56
C THR A 865 28.67 0.64 9.04
N LEU A 866 28.95 -0.56 8.52
CA LEU A 866 30.15 -1.32 8.81
C LEU A 866 31.39 -0.59 8.33
N SER A 867 31.37 0.03 7.14
CA SER A 867 32.48 0.86 6.66
C SER A 867 32.79 1.99 7.64
N GLN A 868 31.75 2.67 8.15
CA GLN A 868 31.91 3.74 9.11
C GLN A 868 32.48 3.23 10.46
N LEU A 869 32.00 2.08 10.94
CA LEU A 869 32.50 1.46 12.16
C LEU A 869 33.98 1.08 12.03
N ILE A 870 34.36 0.45 10.91
CA ILE A 870 35.76 0.05 10.64
C ILE A 870 36.65 1.29 10.58
N TYR A 871 36.19 2.36 9.92
CA TYR A 871 36.94 3.61 9.88
C TYR A 871 37.21 4.16 11.28
N LEU A 872 36.18 4.27 12.13
CA LEU A 872 36.34 4.73 13.52
C LEU A 872 37.22 3.78 14.35
N ALA A 873 37.07 2.46 14.15
CA ALA A 873 37.87 1.46 14.83
C ALA A 873 39.35 1.58 14.46
N ASN A 874 39.68 1.81 13.19
CA ASN A 874 41.06 2.01 12.75
C ASN A 874 41.68 3.30 13.27
N VAL A 875 40.89 4.37 13.44
CA VAL A 875 41.36 5.59 14.11
C VAL A 875 41.80 5.28 15.54
N ARG A 876 41.00 4.52 16.29
CA ARG A 876 41.33 4.11 17.67
C ARG A 876 42.42 3.06 17.75
N LEU A 877 42.44 2.12 16.80
CA LEU A 877 43.43 1.06 16.75
C LEU A 877 44.82 1.62 16.50
N LYS A 878 44.95 2.67 15.67
CA LYS A 878 46.23 3.34 15.43
C LYS A 878 46.90 3.85 16.71
N ASP A 879 46.11 4.35 17.66
CA ASP A 879 46.62 4.82 18.95
C ASP A 879 47.02 3.66 19.87
N LEU A 880 46.40 2.48 19.71
CA LEU A 880 46.64 1.28 20.51
C LEU A 880 47.77 0.39 19.96
N SER A 881 47.89 0.30 18.64
CA SER A 881 48.89 -0.49 17.92
C SER A 881 48.99 -0.01 16.47
N GLU A 882 50.18 0.41 16.04
CA GLU A 882 50.42 0.83 14.66
C GLU A 882 50.48 -0.35 13.67
N ARG A 883 50.60 -1.59 14.17
CA ARG A 883 50.82 -2.79 13.36
C ARG A 883 49.60 -3.23 12.56
N TYR A 884 48.38 -3.00 13.06
CA TYR A 884 47.18 -3.59 12.48
C TYR A 884 46.14 -2.56 12.02
N LYS A 885 45.50 -2.85 10.88
CA LYS A 885 44.25 -2.20 10.44
C LYS A 885 43.16 -3.23 10.19
N ILE A 886 41.94 -2.91 10.59
CA ILE A 886 40.75 -3.73 10.33
C ILE A 886 40.19 -3.35 8.96
N ASP A 887 39.79 -4.33 8.17
CA ASP A 887 39.12 -4.13 6.89
C ASP A 887 38.03 -5.20 6.66
N LYS A 888 37.19 -4.96 5.66
CA LYS A 888 36.19 -5.92 5.19
C LYS A 888 36.85 -7.05 4.41
N ALA A 889 36.25 -8.23 4.46
CA ALA A 889 36.61 -9.32 3.55
C ALA A 889 36.33 -8.95 2.08
N ASN A 890 37.22 -9.38 1.20
CA ASN A 890 37.03 -9.37 -0.25
C ASN A 890 36.18 -10.59 -0.69
N GLU A 891 35.74 -10.62 -1.96
CA GLU A 891 34.89 -11.70 -2.50
C GLU A 891 35.53 -13.10 -2.46
N GLU A 892 36.87 -13.19 -2.37
CA GLU A 892 37.63 -14.44 -2.29
C GLU A 892 37.98 -14.87 -0.84
N GLU A 893 37.64 -14.04 0.15
CA GLU A 893 37.98 -14.25 1.57
C GLU A 893 36.75 -14.76 2.37
N ASP A 894 36.97 -15.40 3.53
CA ASP A 894 35.88 -15.78 4.45
C ASP A 894 35.15 -14.51 4.92
N ASP A 895 33.82 -14.54 5.08
CA ASP A 895 32.91 -13.41 5.42
C ASP A 895 33.24 -12.67 6.76
N GLY A 896 34.33 -13.07 7.43
CA GLY A 896 34.94 -12.46 8.60
C GLY A 896 35.48 -11.04 8.35
N LEU A 897 35.82 -10.31 9.42
CA LEU A 897 36.69 -9.14 9.27
C LEU A 897 38.13 -9.60 9.05
N VAL A 898 38.91 -8.77 8.38
CA VAL A 898 40.31 -9.03 8.03
C VAL A 898 41.19 -8.03 8.76
N ALA A 899 42.32 -8.50 9.26
CA ALA A 899 43.37 -7.65 9.79
C ALA A 899 44.48 -7.50 8.74
N ILE A 900 44.84 -6.27 8.42
CA ILE A 900 45.97 -5.90 7.57
C ILE A 900 47.16 -5.69 8.51
N ASP A 901 48.19 -6.54 8.38
CA ASP A 901 49.45 -6.46 9.14
C ASP A 901 50.42 -5.53 8.38
N GLU A 902 50.60 -4.29 8.87
CA GLU A 902 51.41 -3.25 8.24
C GLU A 902 52.91 -3.57 8.32
N ASP A 903 53.36 -4.21 9.41
CA ASP A 903 54.75 -4.65 9.60
C ASP A 903 55.16 -5.72 8.58
N MET A 904 54.18 -6.51 8.11
CA MET A 904 54.36 -7.54 7.09
C MET A 904 54.02 -7.02 5.67
N GLY A 905 54.17 -5.71 5.44
CA GLY A 905 53.97 -5.10 4.12
C GLY A 905 52.51 -5.02 3.68
N GLY A 906 51.57 -4.94 4.63
CA GLY A 906 50.13 -4.84 4.35
C GLY A 906 49.46 -6.21 4.09
N GLN A 907 49.98 -7.28 4.67
CA GLN A 907 49.44 -8.62 4.48
C GLN A 907 48.05 -8.74 5.12
N ARG A 908 47.06 -9.17 4.33
CA ARG A 908 45.69 -9.46 4.79
C ARG A 908 45.61 -10.83 5.46
N ARG A 909 45.15 -10.87 6.71
CA ARG A 909 44.99 -12.10 7.51
C ARG A 909 43.60 -12.16 8.13
N SER A 910 43.05 -13.37 8.27
CA SER A 910 41.81 -13.56 9.01
C SER A 910 42.03 -13.20 10.49
N VAL A 911 41.08 -12.50 11.11
CA VAL A 911 41.15 -12.18 12.54
C VAL A 911 41.17 -13.46 13.41
N LYS A 912 40.73 -14.60 12.86
CA LYS A 912 40.79 -15.91 13.52
C LYS A 912 42.22 -16.44 13.74
N THR A 913 43.21 -15.91 13.03
CA THR A 913 44.62 -16.37 13.10
C THR A 913 45.50 -15.49 13.99
N LEU A 914 44.94 -14.45 14.62
CA LEU A 914 45.67 -13.55 15.50
C LEU A 914 45.87 -14.15 16.89
N SER A 915 46.90 -13.67 17.60
CA SER A 915 47.12 -14.04 18.99
C SER A 915 46.03 -13.50 19.92
N GLY A 916 45.97 -14.01 21.16
CA GLY A 916 45.00 -13.56 22.16
C GLY A 916 45.13 -12.06 22.51
N GLY A 917 46.35 -11.54 22.58
CA GLY A 917 46.61 -10.12 22.82
C GLY A 917 46.22 -9.22 21.65
N GLU A 918 46.54 -9.64 20.42
CA GLU A 918 46.19 -8.88 19.19
C GLU A 918 44.66 -8.86 18.98
N THR A 919 44.01 -10.01 19.16
CA THR A 919 42.54 -10.12 19.08
C THR A 919 41.86 -9.21 20.11
N PHE A 920 42.47 -9.05 21.29
CA PHE A 920 41.97 -8.15 22.32
C PHE A 920 42.07 -6.68 21.90
N LEU A 921 43.20 -6.22 21.33
CA LEU A 921 43.35 -4.84 20.85
C LEU A 921 42.37 -4.50 19.72
N LEU A 922 42.19 -5.42 18.76
CA LEU A 922 41.21 -5.26 17.70
C LEU A 922 39.77 -5.24 18.26
N SER A 923 39.48 -6.03 19.29
CA SER A 923 38.18 -6.03 19.95
C SER A 923 37.92 -4.74 20.72
N LEU A 924 38.93 -4.23 21.43
CA LEU A 924 38.86 -3.00 22.22
C LEU A 924 38.66 -1.77 21.33
N SER A 925 39.44 -1.63 20.25
CA SER A 925 39.30 -0.54 19.29
C SER A 925 37.92 -0.51 18.63
N LEU A 926 37.37 -1.68 18.29
CA LEU A 926 36.03 -1.80 17.72
C LEU A 926 34.93 -1.48 18.74
N ALA A 927 35.09 -1.89 20.00
CA ALA A 927 34.15 -1.55 21.07
C ALA A 927 34.10 -0.04 21.34
N LEU A 928 35.27 0.62 21.35
CA LEU A 928 35.37 2.07 21.47
C LEU A 928 34.71 2.78 20.28
N ALA A 929 34.97 2.32 19.06
CA ALA A 929 34.35 2.85 17.86
C ALA A 929 32.83 2.65 17.82
N LEU A 930 32.33 1.54 18.34
CA LEU A 930 30.91 1.26 18.46
C LEU A 930 30.25 2.18 19.50
N SER A 931 30.92 2.43 20.63
CA SER A 931 30.49 3.42 21.62
C SER A 931 30.36 4.81 20.98
N ASP A 932 31.30 5.19 20.10
CA ASP A 932 31.28 6.46 19.38
C ASP A 932 30.23 6.51 18.26
N LEU A 933 29.88 5.37 17.65
CA LEU A 933 28.83 5.29 16.63
C LEU A 933 27.43 5.31 17.26
N ALA A 934 27.25 4.63 18.41
CA ALA A 934 26.02 4.62 19.19
C ALA A 934 25.74 5.95 19.89
N SER A 935 26.79 6.71 20.25
CA SER A 935 26.68 8.01 20.94
C SER A 935 25.83 9.05 20.21
N ARG A 936 25.67 8.93 18.88
CA ARG A 936 24.82 9.82 18.08
C ARG A 936 23.32 9.68 18.38
N ASN A 937 22.89 8.52 18.85
CA ASN A 937 21.50 8.27 19.23
C ASN A 937 21.31 8.22 20.75
N VAL A 938 22.31 7.72 21.50
CA VAL A 938 22.30 7.59 22.96
C VAL A 938 23.70 7.88 23.51
N GLU A 939 23.89 8.97 24.26
CA GLU A 939 25.18 9.24 24.92
C GLU A 939 25.53 8.12 25.90
N ILE A 940 26.70 7.49 25.79
CA ILE A 940 27.18 6.43 26.71
C ILE A 940 28.43 6.92 27.42
N ASN A 941 28.32 7.15 28.73
CA ASN A 941 29.34 7.80 29.56
C ASN A 941 29.96 6.84 30.60
N SER A 942 29.60 5.56 30.57
CA SER A 942 30.19 4.52 31.44
C SER A 942 30.59 3.31 30.59
N LEU A 943 31.80 2.79 30.80
CA LEU A 943 32.32 1.61 30.12
C LEU A 943 33.06 0.72 31.12
N PHE A 944 32.66 -0.54 31.23
CA PHE A 944 33.30 -1.54 32.09
C PHE A 944 33.98 -2.60 31.22
N ILE A 945 35.22 -2.97 31.55
CA ILE A 945 36.04 -3.90 30.77
C ILE A 945 36.46 -5.07 31.65
N ASP A 946 35.99 -6.29 31.37
CA ASP A 946 36.23 -7.48 32.21
C ASP A 946 37.43 -8.36 31.78
N GLU A 947 38.22 -7.97 30.76
CA GLU A 947 39.13 -8.91 30.08
C GLU A 947 40.40 -8.36 29.42
N GLY A 948 41.33 -9.30 29.07
CA GLY A 948 42.35 -9.17 28.01
C GLY A 948 43.68 -8.53 28.38
N PHE A 949 43.74 -7.78 29.46
CA PHE A 949 44.99 -7.14 29.90
C PHE A 949 46.08 -8.14 30.37
N GLY A 950 45.71 -9.36 30.74
CA GLY A 950 46.66 -10.40 31.16
C GLY A 950 47.26 -11.22 30.00
N THR A 951 46.71 -11.08 28.79
CA THR A 951 47.26 -11.70 27.57
C THR A 951 48.17 -10.77 26.78
N LEU A 952 48.26 -9.51 27.22
CA LEU A 952 49.19 -8.53 26.68
C LEU A 952 50.55 -8.70 27.34
N ASP A 953 51.61 -8.52 26.56
CA ASP A 953 52.94 -8.32 27.09
C ASP A 953 53.03 -6.95 27.81
N PRO A 954 53.99 -6.76 28.74
CA PRO A 954 54.08 -5.56 29.55
C PRO A 954 54.15 -4.24 28.76
N GLU A 955 54.82 -4.23 27.60
CA GLU A 955 54.99 -3.04 26.77
C GLU A 955 53.68 -2.64 26.08
N THR A 956 53.00 -3.60 25.47
CA THR A 956 51.67 -3.39 24.85
C THR A 956 50.60 -3.05 25.89
N LEU A 957 50.66 -3.67 27.08
CA LEU A 957 49.79 -3.33 28.20
C LEU A 957 49.96 -1.87 28.61
N ASP A 958 51.21 -1.40 28.63
CA ASP A 958 51.50 -0.03 29.03
C ASP A 958 50.98 1.01 28.02
N GLN A 959 51.18 0.75 26.72
CA GLN A 959 50.64 1.60 25.65
C GLN A 959 49.10 1.63 25.65
N THR A 960 48.48 0.48 25.92
CA THR A 960 47.01 0.37 26.02
C THR A 960 46.47 1.26 27.15
N LEU A 961 47.17 1.29 28.30
CA LEU A 961 46.76 2.10 29.45
C LEU A 961 46.94 3.60 29.21
N ASP A 962 48.05 4.02 28.59
CA ASP A 962 48.24 5.43 28.17
C ASP A 962 47.12 5.88 27.23
N THR A 963 46.71 5.01 26.31
CA THR A 963 45.65 5.31 25.36
C THR A 963 44.30 5.43 26.07
N LEU A 964 44.00 4.55 27.03
CA LEU A 964 42.77 4.62 27.82
C LEU A 964 42.72 5.88 28.71
N GLU A 965 43.85 6.31 29.29
CA GLU A 965 43.96 7.56 30.06
C GLU A 965 43.76 8.80 29.18
N LYS A 966 44.37 8.83 27.97
CA LYS A 966 44.13 9.90 26.98
C LYS A 966 42.67 9.95 26.55
N LEU A 967 42.06 8.81 26.27
CA LEU A 967 40.65 8.71 25.89
C LEU A 967 39.73 9.16 27.02
N GLN A 968 40.06 8.84 28.26
CA GLN A 968 39.34 9.33 29.44
C GLN A 968 39.38 10.87 29.47
N ALA A 969 40.56 11.47 29.28
CA ALA A 969 40.73 12.93 29.28
C ALA A 969 39.96 13.63 28.15
N GLU A 970 39.88 13.02 26.96
CA GLU A 970 39.19 13.58 25.80
C GLU A 970 37.66 13.38 25.82
N SER A 971 37.18 12.23 26.33
CA SER A 971 35.78 11.83 26.21
C SER A 971 34.93 12.04 27.47
N GLY A 972 35.56 12.30 28.64
CA GLY A 972 34.86 12.45 29.92
C GLY A 972 34.13 11.18 30.39
N LYS A 973 34.34 10.04 29.73
CA LYS A 973 33.70 8.75 30.04
C LYS A 973 34.32 8.15 31.32
N THR A 974 33.48 7.47 32.09
CA THR A 974 33.90 6.69 33.27
C THR A 974 34.28 5.28 32.82
N ILE A 975 35.55 4.90 32.99
CA ILE A 975 36.08 3.61 32.53
C ILE A 975 36.46 2.77 33.76
N GLY A 976 35.81 1.62 33.91
CA GLY A 976 36.11 0.64 34.97
C GLY A 976 36.83 -0.58 34.39
N ILE A 977 38.07 -0.84 34.81
CA ILE A 977 38.85 -1.99 34.35
C ILE A 977 38.84 -3.09 35.41
N ILE A 978 38.47 -4.31 35.04
CA ILE A 978 38.58 -5.48 35.93
C ILE A 978 39.78 -6.30 35.51
N SER A 979 40.73 -6.48 36.44
CA SER A 979 41.91 -7.28 36.14
C SER A 979 42.53 -7.91 37.38
N HIS A 980 43.33 -8.93 37.15
CA HIS A 980 44.15 -9.61 38.14
C HIS A 980 45.65 -9.32 37.97
N VAL A 981 46.04 -8.60 36.92
CA VAL A 981 47.43 -8.27 36.61
C VAL A 981 47.98 -7.29 37.65
N ALA A 982 49.20 -7.56 38.13
CA ALA A 982 49.81 -6.78 39.19
C ALA A 982 50.22 -5.36 38.75
N SER A 983 50.70 -5.19 37.52
CA SER A 983 51.12 -3.88 36.97
C SER A 983 49.99 -2.84 36.94
N LEU A 984 48.74 -3.27 36.70
CA LEU A 984 47.57 -2.39 36.77
C LEU A 984 47.33 -1.79 38.16
N LYS A 985 47.74 -2.51 39.22
CA LYS A 985 47.60 -2.03 40.61
C LYS A 985 48.59 -0.92 40.96
N GLU A 986 49.67 -0.79 40.21
CA GLU A 986 50.69 0.23 40.45
C GLU A 986 50.38 1.50 39.65
N ARG A 987 49.67 1.36 38.53
CA ARG A 987 49.39 2.46 37.58
C ARG A 987 48.06 3.17 37.81
N ILE A 988 47.00 2.44 38.15
CA ILE A 988 45.67 3.03 38.42
C ILE A 988 45.55 3.30 39.92
N ALA A 989 45.57 4.57 40.31
CA ALA A 989 45.50 4.99 41.72
C ALA A 989 44.17 4.57 42.38
N THR A 990 43.04 4.81 41.71
CA THR A 990 41.71 4.53 42.28
C THR A 990 41.34 3.05 42.11
N GLN A 991 41.16 2.34 43.22
CA GLN A 991 40.93 0.89 43.20
C GLN A 991 39.75 0.42 44.03
N ILE A 992 39.00 -0.53 43.49
CA ILE A 992 38.04 -1.35 44.22
C ILE A 992 38.70 -2.71 44.47
N GLN A 993 39.22 -2.93 45.67
CA GLN A 993 39.94 -4.15 46.02
C GLN A 993 38.99 -5.18 46.64
N LEU A 994 38.94 -6.37 46.04
CA LEU A 994 38.22 -7.52 46.57
C LEU A 994 39.21 -8.48 47.26
N THR A 995 38.99 -8.72 48.55
CA THR A 995 39.74 -9.70 49.34
C THR A 995 38.87 -10.91 49.63
N ARG A 996 39.42 -12.11 49.48
CA ARG A 996 38.71 -13.37 49.77
C ARG A 996 39.13 -13.87 51.14
N ASN A 997 38.17 -14.19 52.01
CA ASN A 997 38.43 -14.79 53.30
C ASN A 997 38.51 -16.33 53.22
N GLY A 998 39.05 -16.96 54.27
CA GLY A 998 39.23 -18.43 54.32
C GLY A 998 37.94 -19.26 54.25
N GLN A 999 36.78 -18.63 54.40
CA GLN A 999 35.46 -19.26 54.27
C GLN A 999 34.88 -19.15 52.84
N GLY A 1000 35.61 -18.53 51.91
CA GLY A 1000 35.21 -18.40 50.52
C GLY A 1000 34.33 -17.17 50.20
N TYR A 1001 34.00 -16.34 51.19
CA TYR A 1001 33.34 -15.04 50.98
C TYR A 1001 34.37 -13.97 50.62
N SER A 1002 33.89 -12.93 49.94
CA SER A 1002 34.71 -11.78 49.53
C SER A 1002 34.20 -10.52 50.20
N SER A 1003 35.11 -9.63 50.57
CA SER A 1003 34.83 -8.28 51.07
C SER A 1003 35.39 -7.25 50.10
N LEU A 1004 34.67 -6.12 49.96
CA LEU A 1004 35.01 -5.03 49.07
C LEU A 1004 35.54 -3.84 49.88
N THR A 1005 36.67 -3.27 49.45
CA THR A 1005 37.21 -2.02 50.01
C THR A 1005 37.65 -1.08 48.89
N VAL A 1006 37.26 0.19 48.97
CA VAL A 1006 37.72 1.25 48.05
C VAL A 1006 39.03 1.83 48.57
N LYS A 1007 40.05 1.91 47.71
CA LYS A 1007 41.37 2.47 48.00
C LYS A 1007 41.71 3.61 47.05
N LEU A 1008 42.51 4.54 47.58
CA LEU A 1008 43.13 5.68 46.92
C LEU A 1008 44.62 5.45 46.73
#